data_AF-A0A495VLA7-F1
#
_entry.id   AF-A0A495VLA7-F1
#
_cell.length_a   1.000
_cell.length_b   1.000
_cell.length_c   1.000
_cell.angle_alpha   90.00
_cell.angle_beta   90.00
_cell.angle_gamma   90.00
#
_symmetry.space_group_name_H-M   'P 1'
#
loop_
_entity.id
_entity.type
_entity.pdbx_description
1 polymer ?
#
loop_
_entity_poly.entity_id
_entity_poly.type
_entity_poly.pdbx_seq_one_letter_code
_entity_poly.pdbx_strand_id
1 'polypeptide(L)'
;MAGYEDTKQKIISTLMGRPNGTEIQPENHQDYALNMLDYIRSLELIATSTLIGVAEEITTPVQPNNSRVCYIAGVAQNQTAVFLNFIGQDGQPISVTTKDEEGVFVILMWNTQYWSAQTFSTNIISQVEQATLYYGYNIRKTYASIADMNSDIDNPIGTDGKYLKIGDVVTVSNTTMPSENGFYSYEGNVKGWKFQSSFNFQLTQNIGSNPNSAMSQNAATVAFALQRLYKTSILNWDISKTCYYAKDISDFIIDIKLTGDILGAENDPHYWAPISVHTDIKMVILYETDADGNYLEDFNSISVSLKGDNLSYVLNQAVKDKNGLTGNLSIVVDWTLWKHGKQEAMKPLRLNDDVLKDHFGFISILENVEITTDNVKAGYIKNVDNANINSWNNGVITEYHGKNGFTFKNMQQNGSGGIRTTTFIPNPNYHCIIDIEIQSISSGVVTVYLFGANGDKQLQAQQLQVGKNSFEFDPAYHSVYNNQTNFYLIVAVSTYESTVNVKNFICAQYPIGQTENLTETISDLQKEIAVLEGKVTSLESSSDIILTSPNGTKYVVLVGNNGVVTTTPLYPEKALFIGNSLLLGNGDFGMDATDKTKDYYDIIKEHILAFGTGNYTSKQLSGTGFEDAESITTSNAWIEDILELELDADADLVVVQLGDNVNTELKRTTFKSSCETLVHNIRQIAPKARVAWVYGWYVNSEVRTTIQNALKSYGGIYIEINDLNTKANQSEIGTVITHDSVKSQNLVYDTLEIISATQLKITFTVEGKQYISEITVNSYQDSSSSKTVSWQGYETITVSAGVASHPGNLGFEKIAQRIIEGLKM
;
A
#
# COMPACT_ATOMS: atom_id res chain seq x y z
N MET A 1 -35.46 16.17 -35.19
CA MET A 1 -35.01 17.47 -35.73
C MET A 1 -35.23 17.43 -37.23
N ALA A 2 -35.79 18.48 -37.83
CA ALA A 2 -36.03 18.52 -39.28
C ALA A 2 -34.70 18.55 -40.03
N GLY A 3 -34.51 17.65 -41.01
CA GLY A 3 -33.34 17.66 -41.88
C GLY A 3 -33.44 18.72 -42.97
N TYR A 4 -32.33 18.97 -43.68
CA TYR A 4 -32.32 19.90 -44.81
C TYR A 4 -33.29 19.48 -45.91
N GLU A 5 -33.32 18.18 -46.27
CA GLU A 5 -34.19 17.69 -47.34
C GLU A 5 -35.67 17.69 -46.92
N ASP A 6 -35.99 17.41 -45.66
CA ASP A 6 -37.36 17.53 -45.12
C ASP A 6 -37.85 18.99 -45.22
N THR A 7 -37.00 19.93 -44.81
CA THR A 7 -37.30 21.37 -44.84
C THR A 7 -37.46 21.85 -46.28
N LYS A 8 -36.62 21.38 -47.20
CA LYS A 8 -36.67 21.68 -48.63
C LYS A 8 -37.93 21.10 -49.30
N GLN A 9 -38.31 19.87 -49.01
CA GLN A 9 -39.56 19.28 -49.52
C GLN A 9 -40.79 20.01 -48.96
N LYS A 10 -40.73 20.45 -47.71
CA LYS A 10 -41.79 21.25 -47.08
C LYS A 10 -41.90 22.66 -47.67
N ILE A 11 -40.78 23.29 -48.03
CA ILE A 11 -40.73 24.53 -48.82
C ILE A 11 -41.38 24.33 -50.20
N ILE A 12 -40.97 23.28 -50.92
CA ILE A 12 -41.47 23.01 -52.28
C ILE A 12 -42.97 22.76 -52.24
N SER A 13 -43.46 21.87 -51.37
CA SER A 13 -44.89 21.56 -51.27
C SER A 13 -45.76 22.74 -50.83
N THR A 14 -45.26 23.61 -49.94
CA THR A 14 -46.03 24.76 -49.42
C THR A 14 -46.04 25.95 -50.38
N LEU A 15 -44.90 26.24 -51.04
CA LEU A 15 -44.75 27.47 -51.84
C LEU A 15 -44.86 27.24 -53.35
N MET A 16 -44.30 26.13 -53.88
CA MET A 16 -44.05 25.93 -55.31
C MET A 16 -44.85 24.79 -55.96
N GLY A 17 -45.22 23.76 -55.20
CA GLY A 17 -45.92 22.55 -55.67
C GLY A 17 -47.45 22.65 -55.62
N ARG A 18 -48.00 23.82 -55.27
CA ARG A 18 -49.44 24.05 -55.17
C ARG A 18 -50.08 24.30 -56.56
N PRO A 19 -51.33 23.85 -56.79
CA PRO A 19 -52.06 24.18 -58.01
C PRO A 19 -52.20 25.70 -58.20
N ASN A 20 -52.04 26.15 -59.44
CA ASN A 20 -52.03 27.57 -59.78
C ASN A 20 -53.36 28.23 -59.39
N GLY A 21 -53.30 29.33 -58.62
CA GLY A 21 -54.47 30.06 -58.11
C GLY A 21 -54.95 29.68 -56.70
N THR A 22 -54.28 28.75 -55.99
CA THR A 22 -54.66 28.35 -54.62
C THR A 22 -53.92 29.18 -53.57
N GLU A 23 -54.63 29.85 -52.65
CA GLU A 23 -54.01 30.60 -51.54
C GLU A 23 -53.40 29.68 -50.47
N ILE A 24 -52.26 30.08 -49.90
CA ILE A 24 -51.63 29.34 -48.80
C ILE A 24 -52.48 29.52 -47.55
N GLN A 25 -52.93 28.41 -46.97
CA GLN A 25 -53.70 28.45 -45.73
C GLN A 25 -52.78 28.79 -44.53
N PRO A 26 -53.27 29.56 -43.54
CA PRO A 26 -52.49 29.97 -42.38
C PRO A 26 -51.84 28.80 -41.63
N GLU A 27 -52.54 27.66 -41.46
CA GLU A 27 -51.97 26.48 -40.81
C GLU A 27 -50.74 25.91 -41.54
N ASN A 28 -50.78 25.88 -42.89
CA ASN A 28 -49.69 25.36 -43.70
C ASN A 28 -48.48 26.32 -43.69
N HIS A 29 -48.74 27.62 -43.60
CA HIS A 29 -47.68 28.61 -43.42
C HIS A 29 -47.03 28.53 -42.03
N GLN A 30 -47.83 28.28 -40.99
CA GLN A 30 -47.32 28.13 -39.62
C GLN A 30 -46.48 26.87 -39.45
N ASP A 31 -46.92 25.73 -40.00
CA ASP A 31 -46.17 24.47 -39.96
C ASP A 31 -44.86 24.55 -40.77
N TYR A 32 -44.88 25.27 -41.90
CA TYR A 32 -43.67 25.64 -42.65
C TYR A 32 -42.71 26.50 -41.82
N ALA A 33 -43.21 27.56 -41.17
CA ALA A 33 -42.38 28.48 -40.39
C ALA A 33 -41.75 27.80 -39.17
N LEU A 34 -42.48 26.93 -38.47
CA LEU A 34 -41.96 26.15 -37.34
C LEU A 34 -40.88 25.16 -37.79
N ASN A 35 -41.09 24.48 -38.91
CA ASN A 35 -40.10 23.55 -39.47
C ASN A 35 -38.78 24.26 -39.87
N MET A 36 -38.88 25.46 -40.47
CA MET A 36 -37.70 26.30 -40.74
C MET A 36 -37.02 26.78 -39.47
N LEU A 37 -37.78 27.18 -38.45
CA LEU A 37 -37.24 27.64 -37.17
C LEU A 37 -36.47 26.51 -36.46
N ASP A 38 -37.01 25.29 -36.46
CA ASP A 38 -36.35 24.11 -35.90
C ASP A 38 -35.06 23.74 -36.64
N TYR A 39 -35.05 23.87 -37.98
CA TYR A 39 -33.84 23.67 -38.77
C TYR A 39 -32.78 24.76 -38.49
N ILE A 40 -33.16 26.04 -38.45
CA ILE A 40 -32.25 27.14 -38.12
C ILE A 40 -31.67 26.98 -36.71
N ARG A 41 -32.50 26.63 -35.73
CA ARG A 41 -32.07 26.36 -34.36
C ARG A 41 -31.11 25.18 -34.27
N SER A 42 -31.29 24.15 -35.10
CA SER A 42 -30.34 23.04 -35.19
C SER A 42 -28.99 23.45 -35.78
N LEU A 43 -28.97 24.38 -36.75
CA LEU A 43 -27.74 24.92 -37.33
C LEU A 43 -27.01 25.85 -36.35
N GLU A 44 -27.74 26.65 -35.57
CA GLU A 44 -27.15 27.57 -34.57
C GLU A 44 -26.52 26.85 -33.37
N LEU A 45 -27.11 25.73 -32.92
CA LEU A 45 -26.55 24.93 -31.81
C LEU A 45 -25.22 24.22 -32.16
N ILE A 46 -24.88 24.11 -33.45
CA ILE A 46 -23.82 23.23 -33.97
C ILE A 46 -22.58 24.01 -34.43
N ALA A 47 -22.61 25.34 -34.44
CA ALA A 47 -21.60 26.19 -35.06
C ALA A 47 -20.19 26.23 -34.41
N THR A 48 -19.91 25.45 -33.35
CA THR A 48 -18.60 25.47 -32.66
C THR A 48 -17.83 24.14 -32.67
N SER A 49 -18.39 23.04 -33.18
CA SER A 49 -17.70 21.74 -33.21
C SER A 49 -17.68 21.12 -34.61
N THR A 50 -16.53 20.60 -35.02
CA THR A 50 -16.38 19.77 -36.23
C THR A 50 -16.96 18.37 -36.06
N LEU A 51 -17.05 17.86 -34.82
CA LEU A 51 -17.70 16.59 -34.47
C LEU A 51 -19.11 16.84 -33.92
N ILE A 52 -20.12 16.27 -34.56
CA ILE A 52 -21.53 16.49 -34.22
C ILE A 52 -22.06 15.46 -33.23
N GLY A 53 -21.58 14.22 -33.30
CA GLY A 53 -21.99 13.17 -32.39
C GLY A 53 -21.73 11.76 -32.91
N VAL A 54 -22.34 10.79 -32.23
CA VAL A 54 -22.32 9.38 -32.64
C VAL A 54 -23.51 9.11 -33.56
N ALA A 55 -23.28 8.46 -34.70
CA ALA A 55 -24.31 8.08 -35.66
C ALA A 55 -24.72 6.61 -35.52
N GLU A 56 -26.03 6.38 -35.60
CA GLU A 56 -26.66 5.08 -35.81
C GLU A 56 -27.15 4.97 -37.25
N GLU A 57 -27.54 3.77 -37.69
CA GLU A 57 -27.98 3.49 -39.07
C GLU A 57 -29.13 4.40 -39.55
N ILE A 58 -30.00 4.82 -38.64
CA ILE A 58 -31.17 5.66 -38.92
C ILE A 58 -30.96 7.15 -38.61
N THR A 59 -29.79 7.56 -38.14
CA THR A 59 -29.52 8.96 -37.78
C THR A 59 -29.76 9.88 -38.98
N THR A 60 -30.50 10.98 -38.77
CA THR A 60 -30.67 12.04 -39.78
C THR A 60 -29.58 13.09 -39.58
N PRO A 61 -28.60 13.21 -40.50
CA PRO A 61 -27.44 14.02 -40.23
C PRO A 61 -27.66 15.50 -40.58
N VAL A 62 -26.90 16.36 -39.92
CA VAL A 62 -26.88 17.80 -40.21
C VAL A 62 -25.91 18.09 -41.34
N GLN A 63 -26.37 18.84 -42.35
CA GLN A 63 -25.63 19.15 -43.58
C GLN A 63 -25.49 20.66 -43.77
N PRO A 64 -24.53 21.32 -43.10
CA PRO A 64 -24.32 22.75 -43.25
C PRO A 64 -23.72 23.09 -44.62
N ASN A 65 -24.14 24.21 -45.21
CA ASN A 65 -23.73 24.63 -46.56
C ASN A 65 -22.31 25.22 -46.62
N ASN A 66 -21.77 25.68 -45.50
CA ASN A 66 -20.50 26.41 -45.43
C ASN A 66 -19.49 25.82 -44.44
N SER A 67 -19.77 24.64 -43.87
CA SER A 67 -18.91 24.01 -42.87
C SER A 67 -18.79 22.51 -43.12
N ARG A 68 -17.67 21.93 -42.70
CA ARG A 68 -17.45 20.48 -42.70
C ARG A 68 -17.75 19.97 -41.30
N VAL A 69 -18.55 18.91 -41.24
CA VAL A 69 -18.96 18.29 -39.99
C VAL A 69 -18.75 16.78 -40.07
N CYS A 70 -18.51 16.12 -38.94
CA CYS A 70 -18.37 14.68 -38.89
C CYS A 70 -19.24 14.04 -37.80
N TYR A 71 -19.60 12.79 -38.04
CA TYR A 71 -20.15 11.86 -37.07
C TYR A 71 -19.19 10.69 -36.91
N ILE A 72 -19.19 10.06 -35.75
CA ILE A 72 -18.46 8.82 -35.51
C ILE A 72 -19.45 7.68 -35.30
N ALA A 73 -19.10 6.46 -35.68
CA ALA A 73 -19.92 5.28 -35.47
C ALA A 73 -19.05 4.05 -35.22
N GLY A 74 -19.60 3.07 -34.51
CA GLY A 74 -19.01 1.74 -34.37
C GLY A 74 -19.84 0.72 -35.13
N VAL A 75 -19.19 -0.12 -35.92
CA VAL A 75 -19.82 -1.29 -36.53
C VAL A 75 -19.21 -2.53 -35.89
N ALA A 76 -20.04 -3.32 -35.20
CA ALA A 76 -19.64 -4.59 -34.60
C ALA A 76 -19.23 -5.61 -35.67
N GLN A 77 -18.65 -6.74 -35.25
CA GLN A 77 -18.19 -7.80 -36.15
C GLN A 77 -19.33 -8.52 -36.90
N ASN A 78 -18.99 -9.10 -38.05
CA ASN A 78 -19.86 -9.93 -38.89
C ASN A 78 -21.25 -9.33 -39.17
N GLN A 79 -21.29 -8.01 -39.42
CA GLN A 79 -22.52 -7.33 -39.80
C GLN A 79 -22.24 -6.28 -40.88
N THR A 80 -23.31 -5.89 -41.58
CA THR A 80 -23.29 -4.76 -42.50
C THR A 80 -24.18 -3.68 -41.93
N ALA A 81 -23.59 -2.56 -41.54
CA ALA A 81 -24.33 -1.38 -41.12
C ALA A 81 -24.53 -0.44 -42.32
N VAL A 82 -25.79 -0.05 -42.55
CA VAL A 82 -26.16 0.88 -43.63
C VAL A 82 -26.67 2.17 -43.01
N PHE A 83 -25.90 3.25 -43.17
CA PHE A 83 -26.24 4.57 -42.68
C PHE A 83 -27.18 5.28 -43.66
N LEU A 84 -28.48 5.01 -43.54
CA LEU A 84 -29.52 5.28 -44.53
C LEU A 84 -29.55 6.73 -45.04
N ASN A 85 -29.32 7.70 -44.15
CA ASN A 85 -29.40 9.13 -44.49
C ASN A 85 -28.03 9.76 -44.79
N PHE A 86 -26.95 8.99 -44.74
CA PHE A 86 -25.60 9.45 -45.06
C PHE A 86 -25.29 9.14 -46.52
N ILE A 87 -25.71 10.03 -47.40
CA ILE A 87 -25.65 9.82 -48.85
C ILE A 87 -24.26 10.12 -49.39
N GLY A 88 -23.64 9.10 -50.00
CA GLY A 88 -22.34 9.14 -50.64
C GLY A 88 -22.31 9.88 -51.97
N GLN A 89 -21.12 9.99 -52.56
CA GLN A 89 -20.93 10.65 -53.86
C GLN A 89 -21.71 9.97 -55.01
N ASP A 90 -21.95 8.67 -54.88
CA ASP A 90 -22.72 7.84 -55.82
C ASP A 90 -24.24 7.97 -55.64
N GLY A 91 -24.69 8.79 -54.68
CA GLY A 91 -26.10 8.97 -54.37
C GLY A 91 -26.71 7.81 -53.56
N GLN A 92 -25.91 6.86 -53.08
CA GLN A 92 -26.36 5.74 -52.25
C GLN A 92 -26.01 5.97 -50.78
N PRO A 93 -26.74 5.33 -49.84
CA PRO A 93 -26.35 5.31 -48.44
C PRO A 93 -24.98 4.67 -48.22
N ILE A 94 -24.20 5.22 -47.29
CA ILE A 94 -22.92 4.63 -46.90
C ILE A 94 -23.17 3.29 -46.19
N SER A 95 -22.55 2.24 -46.70
CA SER A 95 -22.57 0.88 -46.12
C SER A 95 -21.18 0.46 -45.69
N VAL A 96 -21.06 -0.07 -44.47
CA VAL A 96 -19.81 -0.62 -43.92
C VAL A 96 -20.06 -2.07 -43.50
N THR A 97 -19.30 -2.99 -44.09
CA THR A 97 -19.38 -4.44 -43.81
C THR A 97 -18.12 -4.88 -43.07
N THR A 98 -18.30 -5.52 -41.93
CA THR A 98 -17.21 -6.06 -41.09
C THR A 98 -17.10 -7.58 -41.26
N LYS A 99 -15.88 -8.10 -41.06
CA LYS A 99 -15.61 -9.56 -41.07
C LYS A 99 -15.70 -10.15 -39.66
N ASP A 100 -15.48 -11.45 -39.54
CA ASP A 100 -15.32 -12.12 -38.24
C ASP A 100 -14.12 -11.52 -37.47
N GLU A 101 -14.29 -11.30 -36.16
CA GLU A 101 -13.30 -10.70 -35.25
C GLU A 101 -12.85 -9.27 -35.57
N GLU A 102 -13.57 -8.56 -36.44
CA GLU A 102 -13.26 -7.19 -36.84
C GLU A 102 -14.36 -6.22 -36.38
N GLY A 103 -14.04 -5.36 -35.41
CA GLY A 103 -14.80 -4.14 -35.16
C GLY A 103 -14.29 -3.04 -36.07
N VAL A 104 -15.18 -2.17 -36.56
CA VAL A 104 -14.76 -1.01 -37.38
C VAL A 104 -15.26 0.27 -36.74
N PHE A 105 -14.32 1.17 -36.45
CA PHE A 105 -14.62 2.56 -36.13
C PHE A 105 -14.76 3.35 -37.44
N VAL A 106 -15.90 4.03 -37.60
CA VAL A 106 -16.27 4.76 -38.81
C VAL A 106 -16.33 6.26 -38.49
N ILE A 107 -15.70 7.08 -39.32
CA ILE A 107 -15.86 8.53 -39.32
C ILE A 107 -16.62 8.93 -40.58
N LEU A 108 -17.84 9.42 -40.43
CA LEU A 108 -18.71 9.93 -41.49
C LEU A 108 -18.48 11.43 -41.62
N MET A 109 -17.93 11.89 -42.75
CA MET A 109 -17.56 13.28 -42.97
C MET A 109 -18.43 13.93 -44.04
N TRP A 110 -19.00 15.09 -43.71
CA TRP A 110 -19.68 15.96 -44.65
C TRP A 110 -18.68 16.95 -45.25
N ASN A 111 -18.55 16.94 -46.57
CA ASN A 111 -17.61 17.80 -47.29
C ASN A 111 -18.27 19.02 -47.95
N THR A 112 -19.51 19.36 -47.59
CA THR A 112 -20.42 20.35 -48.21
C THR A 112 -21.16 19.91 -49.48
N GLN A 113 -20.90 18.70 -49.99
CA GLN A 113 -21.57 18.16 -51.19
C GLN A 113 -22.14 16.76 -50.99
N TYR A 114 -21.41 15.87 -50.32
CA TYR A 114 -21.80 14.49 -50.04
C TYR A 114 -21.12 13.99 -48.76
N TRP A 115 -21.58 12.85 -48.22
CA TRP A 115 -20.93 12.17 -47.11
C TRP A 115 -19.83 11.22 -47.61
N SER A 116 -18.76 11.09 -46.84
CA SER A 116 -17.72 10.09 -47.07
C SER A 116 -17.38 9.37 -45.77
N ALA A 117 -17.07 8.07 -45.83
CA ALA A 117 -16.63 7.31 -44.67
C ALA A 117 -15.11 7.08 -44.69
N GLN A 118 -14.48 7.24 -43.53
CA GLN A 118 -13.19 6.64 -43.23
C GLN A 118 -13.37 5.55 -42.18
N THR A 119 -12.77 4.39 -42.42
CA THR A 119 -12.92 3.21 -41.56
C THR A 119 -11.56 2.82 -40.98
N PHE A 120 -11.53 2.53 -39.69
CA PHE A 120 -10.36 2.03 -38.98
C PHE A 120 -10.75 0.72 -38.31
N SER A 121 -10.08 -0.38 -38.68
CA SER A 121 -10.26 -1.66 -37.99
C SER A 121 -9.79 -1.50 -36.55
N THR A 122 -10.64 -1.83 -35.60
CA THR A 122 -10.33 -1.84 -34.17
C THR A 122 -10.14 -3.27 -33.71
N ASN A 123 -9.17 -3.49 -32.81
CA ASN A 123 -9.04 -4.77 -32.13
C ASN A 123 -10.21 -4.91 -31.16
N ILE A 124 -10.96 -6.00 -31.27
CA ILE A 124 -11.98 -6.33 -30.27
C ILE A 124 -11.25 -6.86 -29.03
N ILE A 125 -11.08 -6.03 -27.99
CA ILE A 125 -10.73 -6.50 -26.66
C ILE A 125 -12.05 -6.86 -25.98
N SER A 126 -12.42 -8.14 -26.01
CA SER A 126 -13.61 -8.64 -25.31
C SER A 126 -13.39 -8.56 -23.79
N GLN A 127 -13.91 -7.51 -23.13
CA GLN A 127 -14.11 -7.49 -21.68
C GLN A 127 -15.61 -7.63 -21.39
N VAL A 128 -16.10 -8.87 -21.31
CA VAL A 128 -17.32 -9.22 -20.57
C VAL A 128 -17.08 -10.61 -19.95
N GLU A 129 -17.30 -10.72 -18.63
CA GLU A 129 -17.32 -11.99 -17.91
C GLU A 129 -18.28 -12.97 -18.61
N GLN A 130 -17.74 -14.13 -18.99
CA GLN A 130 -18.38 -15.22 -19.74
C GLN A 130 -18.54 -15.02 -21.27
N ALA A 131 -17.43 -14.85 -21.98
CA ALA A 131 -17.32 -15.36 -23.34
C ALA A 131 -15.96 -16.02 -23.56
N THR A 132 -15.99 -17.34 -23.63
CA THR A 132 -14.91 -18.24 -24.03
C THR A 132 -14.34 -17.82 -25.39
N LEU A 133 -13.01 -17.82 -25.51
CA LEU A 133 -12.30 -17.76 -26.79
C LEU A 133 -12.84 -18.87 -27.71
N TYR A 134 -13.53 -18.51 -28.80
CA TYR A 134 -14.01 -19.46 -29.79
C TYR A 134 -12.89 -19.86 -30.76
N TYR A 135 -12.08 -20.84 -30.35
CA TYR A 135 -11.99 -22.03 -31.18
C TYR A 135 -13.21 -22.85 -30.79
N GLY A 136 -14.12 -23.19 -31.71
CA GLY A 136 -15.37 -23.86 -31.35
C GLY A 136 -15.18 -25.17 -30.58
N TYR A 137 -15.24 -25.10 -29.24
CA TYR A 137 -15.27 -26.20 -28.29
C TYR A 137 -16.52 -26.07 -27.42
N ASN A 138 -17.71 -26.18 -28.03
CA ASN A 138 -18.94 -26.21 -27.26
C ASN A 138 -19.00 -27.53 -26.45
N ILE A 139 -19.17 -27.44 -25.13
CA ILE A 139 -19.46 -28.61 -24.29
C ILE A 139 -20.87 -29.07 -24.62
N ARG A 140 -20.98 -30.25 -25.21
CA ARG A 140 -22.23 -30.77 -25.73
C ARG A 140 -23.03 -31.57 -24.72
N LYS A 141 -22.40 -32.03 -23.63
CA LYS A 141 -23.01 -32.85 -22.57
C LYS A 141 -22.11 -32.92 -21.33
N THR A 142 -22.73 -33.09 -20.17
CA THR A 142 -22.07 -33.37 -18.89
C THR A 142 -22.48 -34.76 -18.39
N TYR A 143 -21.52 -35.61 -18.03
CA TYR A 143 -21.73 -36.91 -17.42
C TYR A 143 -21.41 -36.87 -15.92
N ALA A 144 -22.08 -37.71 -15.12
CA ALA A 144 -21.85 -37.78 -13.68
C ALA A 144 -20.58 -38.57 -13.30
N SER A 145 -20.08 -39.41 -14.19
CA SER A 145 -18.83 -40.18 -14.02
C SER A 145 -18.22 -40.55 -15.36
N ILE A 146 -16.95 -40.98 -15.37
CA ILE A 146 -16.31 -41.55 -16.57
C ILE A 146 -17.03 -42.83 -17.01
N ALA A 147 -17.60 -43.60 -16.07
CA ALA A 147 -18.34 -44.83 -16.37
C ALA A 147 -19.61 -44.52 -17.19
N ASP A 148 -20.37 -43.49 -16.79
CA ASP A 148 -21.57 -43.06 -17.52
C ASP A 148 -21.21 -42.54 -18.91
N MET A 149 -20.13 -41.78 -19.03
CA MET A 149 -19.61 -41.30 -20.32
C MET A 149 -19.22 -42.47 -21.25
N ASN A 150 -18.51 -43.46 -20.73
CA ASN A 150 -18.10 -44.63 -21.51
C ASN A 150 -19.28 -45.52 -21.90
N SER A 151 -20.36 -45.53 -21.11
CA SER A 151 -21.58 -46.28 -21.44
C SER A 151 -22.35 -45.70 -22.64
N ASP A 152 -22.15 -44.41 -22.95
CA ASP A 152 -22.82 -43.69 -24.05
C ASP A 152 -22.01 -43.69 -25.36
N ILE A 153 -20.86 -44.38 -25.41
CA ILE A 153 -19.85 -44.31 -26.49
C ILE A 153 -20.37 -44.69 -27.90
N ASP A 154 -21.34 -45.60 -27.97
CA ASP A 154 -21.82 -46.16 -29.24
C ASP A 154 -22.65 -45.17 -30.04
N ASN A 155 -23.47 -44.36 -29.34
CA ASN A 155 -24.41 -43.41 -29.94
C ASN A 155 -24.62 -42.17 -29.06
N PRO A 156 -23.55 -41.42 -28.73
CA PRO A 156 -23.63 -40.38 -27.73
C PRO A 156 -24.47 -39.19 -28.24
N ILE A 157 -25.47 -38.79 -27.46
CA ILE A 157 -26.41 -37.70 -27.81
C ILE A 157 -26.18 -36.51 -26.87
N GLY A 158 -25.99 -35.32 -27.44
CA GLY A 158 -25.82 -34.07 -26.72
C GLY A 158 -27.12 -33.55 -26.08
N THR A 159 -27.02 -32.50 -25.26
CA THR A 159 -28.17 -31.87 -24.58
C THR A 159 -29.19 -31.25 -25.55
N ASP A 160 -28.78 -31.00 -26.79
CA ASP A 160 -29.64 -30.54 -27.89
C ASP A 160 -30.40 -31.67 -28.61
N GLY A 161 -30.30 -32.91 -28.11
CA GLY A 161 -30.97 -34.09 -28.66
C GLY A 161 -30.35 -34.61 -29.97
N LYS A 162 -29.17 -34.10 -30.36
CA LYS A 162 -28.46 -34.52 -31.58
C LYS A 162 -27.24 -35.37 -31.25
N TYR A 163 -26.87 -36.26 -32.16
CA TYR A 163 -25.66 -37.07 -32.03
C TYR A 163 -24.41 -36.20 -31.98
N LEU A 164 -23.48 -36.61 -31.12
CA LEU A 164 -22.16 -36.04 -30.98
C LEU A 164 -21.29 -36.45 -32.16
N LYS A 165 -20.60 -35.48 -32.73
CA LYS A 165 -19.68 -35.66 -33.85
C LYS A 165 -18.26 -35.86 -33.34
N ILE A 166 -17.42 -36.48 -34.17
CA ILE A 166 -15.99 -36.60 -33.86
C ILE A 166 -15.40 -35.18 -33.69
N GLY A 167 -14.71 -34.95 -32.56
CA GLY A 167 -14.18 -33.66 -32.15
C GLY A 167 -15.06 -32.86 -31.19
N ASP A 168 -16.34 -33.24 -31.02
CA ASP A 168 -17.21 -32.62 -30.02
C ASP A 168 -16.70 -32.89 -28.60
N VAL A 169 -16.81 -31.89 -27.72
CA VAL A 169 -16.31 -31.95 -26.34
C VAL A 169 -17.45 -32.16 -25.35
N VAL A 170 -17.22 -32.97 -24.32
CA VAL A 170 -18.12 -33.25 -23.21
C VAL A 170 -17.38 -33.07 -21.88
N THR A 171 -18.11 -32.95 -20.78
CA THR A 171 -17.53 -32.89 -19.43
C THR A 171 -17.91 -34.09 -18.59
N VAL A 172 -17.06 -34.43 -17.63
CA VAL A 172 -17.41 -35.30 -16.50
C VAL A 172 -17.37 -34.45 -15.22
N SER A 173 -18.43 -34.54 -14.41
CA SER A 173 -18.56 -33.89 -13.11
C SER A 173 -19.00 -34.92 -12.07
N ASN A 174 -18.03 -35.55 -11.43
CA ASN A 174 -18.17 -36.55 -10.39
C ASN A 174 -17.88 -35.92 -9.01
N THR A 175 -18.90 -35.83 -8.17
CA THR A 175 -18.81 -35.26 -6.81
C THR A 175 -18.16 -36.21 -5.81
N THR A 176 -18.09 -37.50 -6.11
CA THR A 176 -17.54 -38.54 -5.21
C THR A 176 -16.11 -38.94 -5.55
N MET A 177 -15.70 -38.77 -6.81
CA MET A 177 -14.34 -39.03 -7.28
C MET A 177 -13.84 -37.85 -8.15
N PRO A 178 -13.41 -36.74 -7.53
CA PRO A 178 -13.06 -35.51 -8.25
C PRO A 178 -11.90 -35.65 -9.25
N SER A 179 -11.09 -36.70 -9.12
CA SER A 179 -10.03 -37.03 -10.10
C SER A 179 -10.57 -37.40 -11.48
N GLU A 180 -11.87 -37.73 -11.60
CA GLU A 180 -12.54 -37.98 -12.88
C GLU A 180 -13.01 -36.71 -13.59
N ASN A 181 -12.95 -35.55 -12.92
CA ASN A 181 -13.52 -34.31 -13.46
C ASN A 181 -12.64 -33.76 -14.58
N GLY A 182 -13.23 -33.51 -15.75
CA GLY A 182 -12.50 -32.98 -16.88
C GLY A 182 -13.31 -32.88 -18.17
N PHE A 183 -12.65 -32.39 -19.21
CA PHE A 183 -13.15 -32.26 -20.56
C PHE A 183 -12.60 -33.40 -21.42
N TYR A 184 -13.47 -34.01 -22.21
CA TYR A 184 -13.15 -35.13 -23.09
C TYR A 184 -13.67 -34.85 -24.49
N SER A 185 -12.89 -35.13 -25.54
CA SER A 185 -13.37 -35.10 -26.92
C SER A 185 -13.85 -36.49 -27.35
N TYR A 186 -14.91 -36.52 -28.15
CA TYR A 186 -15.37 -37.74 -28.80
C TYR A 186 -14.51 -38.04 -30.03
N GLU A 187 -13.85 -39.20 -30.09
CA GLU A 187 -13.03 -39.62 -31.23
C GLU A 187 -13.72 -40.69 -32.10
N GLY A 188 -15.02 -40.92 -31.87
CA GLY A 188 -15.84 -41.95 -32.53
C GLY A 188 -15.92 -43.25 -31.73
N ASN A 189 -16.91 -44.09 -32.03
CA ASN A 189 -17.22 -45.31 -31.26
C ASN A 189 -16.06 -46.32 -31.15
N VAL A 190 -15.14 -46.36 -32.13
CA VAL A 190 -13.96 -47.24 -32.10
C VAL A 190 -12.81 -46.69 -31.25
N LYS A 191 -12.62 -45.36 -31.22
CA LYS A 191 -11.50 -44.70 -30.50
C LYS A 191 -11.90 -44.15 -29.13
N GLY A 192 -13.20 -43.99 -28.89
CA GLY A 192 -13.78 -43.55 -27.64
C GLY A 192 -13.50 -42.11 -27.27
N TRP A 193 -13.38 -41.86 -25.97
CA TRP A 193 -13.23 -40.53 -25.40
C TRP A 193 -11.75 -40.22 -25.13
N LYS A 194 -11.30 -39.03 -25.52
CA LYS A 194 -9.93 -38.57 -25.28
C LYS A 194 -9.95 -37.42 -24.28
N PHE A 195 -9.25 -37.58 -23.16
CA PHE A 195 -9.07 -36.50 -22.20
C PHE A 195 -8.31 -35.33 -22.81
N GLN A 196 -8.83 -34.12 -22.63
CA GLN A 196 -8.25 -32.90 -23.19
C GLN A 196 -7.64 -32.02 -22.09
N SER A 197 -8.40 -31.75 -21.03
CA SER A 197 -7.95 -30.91 -19.90
C SER A 197 -8.93 -31.06 -18.73
N SER A 198 -8.60 -30.52 -17.57
CA SER A 198 -9.49 -30.40 -16.41
C SER A 198 -9.31 -29.02 -15.79
N PHE A 199 -10.41 -28.27 -15.61
CA PHE A 199 -10.40 -27.02 -14.85
C PHE A 199 -10.93 -27.28 -13.44
N ASN A 200 -10.06 -27.74 -12.56
CA ASN A 200 -10.22 -27.60 -11.12
C ASN A 200 -8.97 -26.89 -10.61
N PHE A 201 -9.10 -25.62 -10.23
CA PHE A 201 -7.98 -24.86 -9.68
C PHE A 201 -8.11 -24.85 -8.15
N GLN A 202 -7.37 -25.74 -7.50
CA GLN A 202 -7.21 -25.72 -6.05
C GLN A 202 -5.83 -25.17 -5.71
N LEU A 203 -5.77 -24.03 -5.01
CA LEU A 203 -4.54 -23.54 -4.42
C LEU A 203 -4.17 -24.39 -3.21
N THR A 204 -2.98 -24.99 -3.23
CA THR A 204 -2.43 -25.79 -2.14
C THR A 204 -1.14 -25.18 -1.60
N GLN A 205 -0.84 -25.46 -0.34
CA GLN A 205 0.45 -25.13 0.28
C GLN A 205 1.38 -26.36 0.34
N ASN A 206 0.88 -27.55 -0.03
CA ASN A 206 1.62 -28.81 0.02
C ASN A 206 2.16 -29.18 -1.37
N ILE A 207 3.33 -29.80 -1.40
CA ILE A 207 3.92 -30.39 -2.62
C ILE A 207 3.15 -31.66 -3.00
N GLY A 208 2.89 -31.85 -4.29
CA GLY A 208 2.19 -33.04 -4.78
C GLY A 208 2.20 -33.13 -6.31
N SER A 209 1.72 -34.24 -6.84
CA SER A 209 1.67 -34.53 -8.28
C SER A 209 0.25 -34.45 -8.87
N ASN A 210 -0.72 -33.91 -8.12
CA ASN A 210 -2.09 -33.77 -8.58
C ASN A 210 -2.16 -32.70 -9.68
N PRO A 211 -2.55 -33.05 -10.92
CA PRO A 211 -2.62 -32.08 -12.03
C PRO A 211 -3.70 -31.01 -11.82
N ASN A 212 -4.61 -31.20 -10.85
CA ASN A 212 -5.70 -30.28 -10.50
C ASN A 212 -5.40 -29.43 -9.24
N SER A 213 -4.13 -29.30 -8.85
CA SER A 213 -3.73 -28.47 -7.71
C SER A 213 -2.53 -27.61 -8.09
N ALA A 214 -2.63 -26.31 -7.82
CA ALA A 214 -1.56 -25.34 -8.05
C ALA A 214 -0.98 -24.89 -6.71
N MET A 215 0.35 -24.88 -6.58
CA MET A 215 0.99 -24.36 -5.38
C MET A 215 0.93 -22.83 -5.39
N SER A 216 0.60 -22.20 -4.26
CA SER A 216 0.61 -20.73 -4.17
C SER A 216 2.03 -20.17 -4.39
N GLN A 217 2.17 -18.95 -4.91
CA GLN A 217 3.50 -18.35 -5.09
C GLN A 217 4.23 -18.22 -3.75
N ASN A 218 3.52 -18.01 -2.64
CA ASN A 218 4.12 -18.01 -1.31
C ASN A 218 4.61 -19.42 -0.93
N ALA A 219 3.82 -20.47 -1.09
CA ALA A 219 4.29 -21.84 -0.84
C ALA A 219 5.40 -22.26 -1.79
N ALA A 220 5.37 -21.84 -3.05
CA ALA A 220 6.47 -22.05 -3.98
C ALA A 220 7.71 -21.30 -3.49
N THR A 221 7.58 -20.03 -3.11
CA THR A 221 8.69 -19.23 -2.57
C THR A 221 9.24 -19.83 -1.29
N VAL A 222 8.39 -20.27 -0.35
CA VAL A 222 8.79 -20.90 0.91
C VAL A 222 9.41 -22.27 0.66
N ALA A 223 8.81 -23.10 -0.19
CA ALA A 223 9.35 -24.42 -0.54
C ALA A 223 10.67 -24.31 -1.33
N PHE A 224 10.79 -23.35 -2.26
CA PHE A 224 12.01 -23.11 -3.02
C PHE A 224 13.07 -22.34 -2.23
N ALA A 225 12.71 -21.45 -1.30
CA ALA A 225 13.66 -20.80 -0.39
C ALA A 225 14.19 -21.82 0.63
N LEU A 226 13.34 -22.68 1.18
CA LEU A 226 13.75 -23.77 2.08
C LEU A 226 14.50 -24.91 1.36
N GLN A 227 14.31 -25.10 0.05
CA GLN A 227 15.13 -26.01 -0.78
C GLN A 227 16.43 -25.39 -1.30
N ARG A 228 16.50 -24.06 -1.46
CA ARG A 228 17.72 -23.32 -1.85
C ARG A 228 18.63 -23.03 -0.68
N LEU A 229 18.11 -23.06 0.55
CA LEU A 229 18.92 -23.37 1.72
C LEU A 229 19.45 -24.79 1.51
N TYR A 230 20.73 -24.95 1.21
CA TYR A 230 21.36 -26.26 1.18
C TYR A 230 21.13 -26.93 2.53
N LYS A 231 20.10 -27.77 2.65
CA LYS A 231 19.96 -28.74 3.73
C LYS A 231 21.04 -29.78 3.48
N THR A 232 22.29 -29.44 3.74
CA THR A 232 23.38 -30.39 3.62
C THR A 232 23.17 -31.41 4.71
N SER A 233 22.79 -32.63 4.31
CA SER A 233 22.65 -33.71 5.25
C SER A 233 24.00 -33.92 5.91
N ILE A 234 24.11 -33.70 7.22
CA ILE A 234 25.35 -33.91 7.98
C ILE A 234 25.66 -35.40 8.20
N LEU A 235 24.82 -36.30 7.64
CA LEU A 235 24.80 -37.73 7.90
C LEU A 235 24.87 -38.54 6.61
N ASN A 236 25.70 -39.57 6.59
CA ASN A 236 25.55 -40.62 5.59
C ASN A 236 24.31 -41.45 5.95
N TRP A 237 23.19 -41.21 5.27
CA TRP A 237 21.91 -41.86 5.58
C TRP A 237 21.93 -43.38 5.42
N ASP A 238 22.71 -43.92 4.47
CA ASP A 238 22.78 -45.36 4.25
C ASP A 238 23.39 -46.12 5.43
N ILE A 239 24.25 -45.44 6.19
CA ILE A 239 24.91 -46.00 7.37
C ILE A 239 24.18 -45.55 8.64
N SER A 240 23.71 -44.30 8.69
CA SER A 240 23.09 -43.71 9.88
C SER A 240 21.67 -44.22 10.13
N LYS A 241 20.96 -44.77 9.13
CA LYS A 241 19.60 -45.33 9.31
C LYS A 241 19.49 -46.48 10.32
N THR A 242 20.61 -47.13 10.66
CA THR A 242 20.65 -48.15 11.72
C THR A 242 20.86 -47.56 13.12
N CYS A 243 21.17 -46.27 13.23
CA CYS A 243 21.36 -45.57 14.49
C CYS A 243 20.02 -45.06 15.04
N TYR A 244 19.86 -45.11 16.37
CA TYR A 244 18.60 -44.81 17.05
C TYR A 244 18.05 -43.40 16.81
N TYR A 245 18.92 -42.42 16.55
CA TYR A 245 18.57 -40.99 16.51
C TYR A 245 18.59 -40.37 15.11
N ALA A 246 18.89 -41.14 14.05
CA ALA A 246 19.11 -40.58 12.71
C ALA A 246 17.87 -39.91 12.12
N LYS A 247 16.67 -40.36 12.50
CA LYS A 247 15.40 -39.79 12.06
C LYS A 247 15.18 -38.39 12.62
N ASP A 248 15.72 -38.10 13.80
CA ASP A 248 15.49 -36.87 14.55
C ASP A 248 16.46 -35.74 14.17
N ILE A 249 17.53 -36.04 13.41
CA ILE A 249 18.53 -35.07 12.92
C ILE A 249 18.20 -34.56 11.51
N SER A 250 17.23 -35.17 10.82
CA SER A 250 16.87 -34.82 9.42
C SER A 250 16.39 -33.38 9.22
N ASP A 251 15.92 -32.72 10.29
CA ASP A 251 15.43 -31.34 10.29
C ASP A 251 16.39 -30.33 10.94
N PHE A 252 17.60 -30.75 11.37
CA PHE A 252 18.56 -29.86 12.00
C PHE A 252 19.27 -28.97 10.96
N ILE A 253 19.26 -27.65 11.19
CA ILE A 253 19.87 -26.65 10.29
C ILE A 253 21.26 -26.29 10.82
N ILE A 254 22.28 -26.56 10.00
CA ILE A 254 23.66 -26.16 10.22
C ILE A 254 24.29 -25.73 8.89
N ASP A 255 24.79 -24.50 8.82
CA ASP A 255 25.47 -23.91 7.65
C ASP A 255 26.94 -23.72 8.03
N ILE A 256 27.91 -24.22 7.26
CA ILE A 256 29.34 -24.18 7.64
C ILE A 256 30.23 -23.84 6.44
N LYS A 257 31.09 -22.84 6.60
CA LYS A 257 32.15 -22.48 5.67
C LYS A 257 33.49 -22.48 6.40
N LEU A 258 34.44 -23.29 5.92
CA LEU A 258 35.80 -23.36 6.47
C LEU A 258 36.78 -23.00 5.36
N THR A 259 37.76 -22.15 5.67
CA THR A 259 38.78 -21.68 4.71
C THR A 259 40.16 -21.65 5.34
N GLY A 260 41.22 -21.63 4.52
CA GLY A 260 42.62 -21.55 4.96
C GLY A 260 43.37 -22.87 4.87
N ASP A 261 44.59 -22.89 5.41
CA ASP A 261 45.55 -24.00 5.29
C ASP A 261 45.07 -25.29 5.97
N ILE A 262 44.09 -25.18 6.86
CA ILE A 262 43.46 -26.31 7.57
C ILE A 262 42.71 -27.28 6.64
N LEU A 263 42.42 -26.88 5.40
CA LEU A 263 41.84 -27.74 4.37
C LEU A 263 42.88 -28.61 3.64
N GLY A 264 44.17 -28.47 3.96
CA GLY A 264 45.25 -29.17 3.26
C GLY A 264 45.52 -28.60 1.86
N ALA A 265 46.42 -29.25 1.12
CA ALA A 265 46.76 -28.89 -0.25
C ALA A 265 45.95 -29.72 -1.25
N GLU A 266 45.90 -29.33 -2.52
CA GLU A 266 45.15 -30.05 -3.56
C GLU A 266 45.56 -31.52 -3.70
N ASN A 267 46.83 -31.83 -3.43
CA ASN A 267 47.39 -33.18 -3.44
C ASN A 267 47.32 -33.92 -2.10
N ASP A 268 46.89 -33.25 -1.02
CA ASP A 268 46.72 -33.81 0.32
C ASP A 268 45.58 -33.07 1.06
N PRO A 269 44.32 -33.25 0.62
CA PRO A 269 43.18 -32.53 1.17
C PRO A 269 42.74 -33.11 2.53
N HIS A 270 42.46 -32.23 3.47
CA HIS A 270 41.92 -32.59 4.79
C HIS A 270 40.40 -32.36 4.79
N TYR A 271 39.63 -33.40 5.14
CA TYR A 271 38.17 -33.34 5.18
C TYR A 271 37.68 -33.16 6.60
N TRP A 272 36.62 -32.37 6.79
CA TRP A 272 36.10 -32.03 8.12
C TRP A 272 34.59 -32.27 8.19
N ALA A 273 34.13 -32.79 9.33
CA ALA A 273 32.71 -33.00 9.57
C ALA A 273 32.26 -32.59 10.98
N PRO A 274 31.07 -31.98 11.14
CA PRO A 274 30.52 -31.63 12.44
C PRO A 274 30.03 -32.90 13.16
N ILE A 275 30.64 -33.21 14.31
CA ILE A 275 30.34 -34.45 15.05
C ILE A 275 29.52 -34.20 16.30
N SER A 276 29.88 -33.17 17.06
CA SER A 276 29.33 -32.95 18.39
C SER A 276 28.74 -31.57 18.49
N VAL A 277 27.45 -31.52 18.80
CA VAL A 277 26.68 -30.30 19.04
C VAL A 277 26.29 -30.31 20.52
N HIS A 278 26.97 -29.50 21.32
CA HIS A 278 26.73 -29.38 22.75
C HIS A 278 25.82 -28.19 23.02
N THR A 279 24.53 -28.42 23.19
CA THR A 279 23.55 -27.37 23.51
C THR A 279 23.83 -26.65 24.82
N ASP A 280 24.31 -27.36 25.84
CA ASP A 280 24.47 -26.78 27.18
C ASP A 280 25.57 -25.72 27.24
N ILE A 281 26.62 -25.90 26.43
CA ILE A 281 27.78 -25.00 26.32
C ILE A 281 27.86 -24.32 24.95
N LYS A 282 26.82 -24.50 24.13
CA LYS A 282 26.66 -23.98 22.77
C LYS A 282 27.91 -24.17 21.90
N MET A 283 28.48 -25.37 21.92
CA MET A 283 29.74 -25.69 21.24
C MET A 283 29.50 -26.69 20.09
N VAL A 284 30.08 -26.42 18.93
CA VAL A 284 30.17 -27.38 17.82
C VAL A 284 31.61 -27.82 17.66
N ILE A 285 31.83 -29.13 17.53
CA ILE A 285 33.14 -29.73 17.29
C ILE A 285 33.14 -30.41 15.92
N LEU A 286 34.08 -30.02 15.06
CA LEU A 286 34.35 -30.66 13.78
C LEU A 286 35.57 -31.56 13.95
N TYR A 287 35.53 -32.77 13.39
CA TYR A 287 36.68 -33.67 13.35
C TYR A 287 37.11 -33.93 11.92
N GLU A 288 38.39 -34.24 11.78
CA GLU A 288 38.99 -34.63 10.52
C GLU A 288 38.57 -36.07 10.14
N THR A 289 38.24 -36.26 8.86
CA THR A 289 37.78 -37.54 8.30
C THR A 289 38.57 -37.90 7.04
N ASP A 290 38.53 -39.17 6.65
CA ASP A 290 38.99 -39.59 5.33
C ASP A 290 38.04 -39.12 4.21
N ALA A 291 38.42 -39.40 2.95
CA ALA A 291 37.66 -39.03 1.75
C ALA A 291 36.29 -39.71 1.63
N ASP A 292 36.04 -40.75 2.43
CA ASP A 292 34.78 -41.50 2.49
C ASP A 292 33.91 -41.08 3.71
N GLY A 293 34.38 -40.13 4.52
CA GLY A 293 33.71 -39.66 5.73
C GLY A 293 33.86 -40.61 6.93
N ASN A 294 34.87 -41.48 6.95
CA ASN A 294 35.23 -42.25 8.14
C ASN A 294 36.24 -41.49 9.01
N TYR A 295 36.23 -41.78 10.31
CA TYR A 295 37.19 -41.20 11.23
C TYR A 295 38.60 -41.71 10.97
N LEU A 296 39.55 -40.79 11.05
CA LEU A 296 40.96 -41.14 11.12
C LEU A 296 41.27 -41.82 12.46
N GLU A 297 42.23 -42.74 12.47
CA GLU A 297 42.68 -43.39 13.72
C GLU A 297 43.26 -42.36 14.72
N ASP A 298 43.91 -41.32 14.19
CA ASP A 298 44.44 -40.20 14.96
C ASP A 298 43.48 -38.99 14.93
N PHE A 299 42.58 -38.90 15.90
CA PHE A 299 41.59 -37.80 16.00
C PHE A 299 42.24 -36.41 15.93
N ASN A 300 41.82 -35.62 14.95
CA ASN A 300 42.08 -34.18 14.86
C ASN A 300 40.73 -33.45 14.91
N SER A 301 40.66 -32.32 15.60
CA SER A 301 39.40 -31.62 15.82
C SER A 301 39.59 -30.12 15.95
N ILE A 302 38.58 -29.37 15.50
CA ILE A 302 38.41 -27.94 15.78
C ILE A 302 37.07 -27.72 16.47
N SER A 303 37.01 -26.77 17.40
CA SER A 303 35.80 -26.47 18.16
C SER A 303 35.48 -24.99 18.09
N VAL A 304 34.19 -24.67 18.06
CA VAL A 304 33.68 -23.30 18.06
C VAL A 304 32.52 -23.16 19.03
N SER A 305 32.54 -22.12 19.85
CA SER A 305 31.44 -21.78 20.75
C SER A 305 30.60 -20.67 20.15
N LEU A 306 29.29 -20.87 20.13
CA LEU A 306 28.29 -19.94 19.64
C LEU A 306 27.56 -19.28 20.82
N LYS A 307 27.05 -18.07 20.62
CA LYS A 307 26.25 -17.36 21.65
C LYS A 307 24.77 -17.37 21.29
N GLY A 308 23.91 -17.56 22.28
CA GLY A 308 22.45 -17.49 22.14
C GLY A 308 21.76 -18.86 22.19
N ASP A 309 20.44 -18.82 22.38
CA ASP A 309 19.59 -20.00 22.57
C ASP A 309 18.70 -20.34 21.37
N ASN A 310 18.72 -19.52 20.32
CA ASN A 310 17.90 -19.67 19.11
C ASN A 310 18.78 -19.95 17.87
N LEU A 311 18.54 -19.26 16.75
CA LEU A 311 19.50 -19.24 15.64
C LEU A 311 20.76 -18.47 16.06
N SER A 312 21.89 -19.16 16.11
CA SER A 312 23.19 -18.59 16.51
C SER A 312 24.21 -18.76 15.40
N TYR A 313 25.16 -17.84 15.32
CA TYR A 313 26.20 -17.89 14.30
C TYR A 313 27.52 -17.28 14.77
N VAL A 314 28.59 -17.59 14.05
CA VAL A 314 29.84 -16.83 14.05
C VAL A 314 30.39 -16.80 12.62
N LEU A 315 30.94 -15.66 12.20
CA LEU A 315 31.55 -15.51 10.88
C LEU A 315 33.06 -15.34 11.02
N ASN A 316 33.82 -15.98 10.13
CA ASN A 316 35.27 -15.88 9.98
C ASN A 316 36.07 -16.04 11.29
N GLN A 317 35.61 -16.93 12.17
CA GLN A 317 36.31 -17.21 13.43
C GLN A 317 37.63 -17.91 13.11
N ALA A 318 38.75 -17.32 13.51
CA ALA A 318 40.05 -17.96 13.40
C ALA A 318 40.05 -19.28 14.20
N VAL A 319 40.45 -20.37 13.55
CA VAL A 319 40.57 -21.71 14.10
C VAL A 319 41.95 -22.28 13.79
N LYS A 320 42.38 -23.23 14.63
CA LYS A 320 43.67 -23.91 14.49
C LYS A 320 43.51 -25.37 14.88
N ASP A 321 44.05 -26.27 14.07
CA ASP A 321 44.02 -27.71 14.34
C ASP A 321 45.14 -28.15 15.30
N LYS A 322 45.21 -29.44 15.63
CA LYS A 322 46.25 -29.98 16.53
C LYS A 322 47.66 -29.89 15.96
N ASN A 323 47.79 -29.91 14.63
CA ASN A 323 49.06 -29.91 13.91
C ASN A 323 49.59 -28.49 13.66
N GLY A 324 48.77 -27.48 13.91
CA GLY A 324 49.10 -26.08 13.88
C GLY A 324 48.69 -25.33 12.61
N LEU A 325 47.95 -25.99 11.71
CA LEU A 325 47.34 -25.39 10.54
C LEU A 325 46.23 -24.43 10.96
N THR A 326 46.16 -23.29 10.28
CA THR A 326 45.22 -22.21 10.60
C THR A 326 44.14 -22.08 9.52
N GLY A 327 42.95 -21.64 9.93
CA GLY A 327 41.87 -21.31 9.01
C GLY A 327 40.84 -20.38 9.63
N ASN A 328 39.80 -20.03 8.87
CA ASN A 328 38.64 -19.27 9.33
C ASN A 328 37.37 -20.11 9.16
N LEU A 329 36.61 -20.24 10.24
CA LEU A 329 35.35 -20.96 10.32
C LEU A 329 34.18 -19.97 10.46
N SER A 330 33.27 -19.98 9.50
CA SER A 330 31.93 -19.41 9.63
C SER A 330 30.93 -20.54 9.84
N ILE A 331 30.01 -20.39 10.79
CA ILE A 331 29.01 -21.41 11.10
C ILE A 331 27.71 -20.76 11.59
N VAL A 332 26.57 -21.33 11.19
CA VAL A 332 25.22 -20.99 11.67
C VAL A 332 24.56 -22.27 12.19
N VAL A 333 23.92 -22.20 13.35
CA VAL A 333 23.22 -23.31 14.01
C VAL A 333 21.87 -22.84 14.53
N ASP A 334 20.80 -23.58 14.24
CA ASP A 334 19.51 -23.38 14.90
C ASP A 334 19.37 -24.29 16.12
N TRP A 335 19.60 -23.73 17.31
CA TRP A 335 19.49 -24.48 18.57
C TRP A 335 18.06 -24.92 18.89
N THR A 336 17.03 -24.29 18.32
CA THR A 336 15.62 -24.64 18.61
C THR A 336 15.21 -25.97 17.98
N LEU A 337 15.91 -26.37 16.91
CA LEU A 337 15.68 -27.61 16.19
C LEU A 337 16.45 -28.79 16.80
N TRP A 338 17.44 -28.51 17.64
CA TRP A 338 18.24 -29.55 18.30
C TRP A 338 17.59 -30.00 19.62
N LYS A 339 16.94 -31.17 19.61
CA LYS A 339 16.14 -31.67 20.73
C LYS A 339 16.84 -32.69 21.64
N HIS A 340 18.11 -33.02 21.36
CA HIS A 340 18.83 -34.09 22.05
C HIS A 340 20.06 -33.53 22.80
N GLY A 341 20.45 -34.10 23.94
CA GLY A 341 21.61 -33.62 24.70
C GLY A 341 22.96 -33.92 24.02
N LYS A 342 24.05 -33.87 24.81
CA LYS A 342 25.41 -34.24 24.36
C LYS A 342 25.44 -35.67 23.80
N GLN A 343 25.70 -35.87 22.51
CA GLN A 343 25.91 -37.22 21.95
C GLN A 343 26.99 -37.24 20.87
N GLU A 344 27.77 -38.33 20.88
CA GLU A 344 28.83 -38.64 19.94
C GLU A 344 28.24 -39.27 18.65
N ALA A 345 28.52 -38.64 17.52
CA ALA A 345 28.86 -39.25 16.22
C ALA A 345 27.92 -40.31 15.60
N MET A 346 27.08 -39.87 14.66
CA MET A 346 26.69 -40.66 13.50
C MET A 346 27.79 -40.59 12.43
N LYS A 347 27.84 -41.52 11.45
CA LYS A 347 28.84 -41.45 10.38
C LYS A 347 28.63 -40.15 9.57
N PRO A 348 29.59 -39.23 9.58
CA PRO A 348 29.42 -37.94 8.95
C PRO A 348 29.29 -38.13 7.44
N LEU A 349 28.44 -37.33 6.81
CA LEU A 349 28.52 -37.18 5.35
C LEU A 349 29.74 -36.30 5.06
N ARG A 350 30.60 -36.73 4.12
CA ARG A 350 31.61 -35.86 3.56
C ARG A 350 30.93 -34.60 3.03
N LEU A 351 31.28 -33.44 3.59
CA LEU A 351 31.01 -32.16 2.94
C LEU A 351 31.99 -32.10 1.75
N ASN A 352 31.49 -32.05 0.51
CA ASN A 352 32.39 -31.96 -0.64
C ASN A 352 33.09 -30.59 -0.68
N ASP A 353 34.20 -30.49 -1.40
CA ASP A 353 34.99 -29.26 -1.51
C ASP A 353 34.18 -28.08 -2.04
N ASP A 354 33.16 -28.33 -2.88
CA ASP A 354 32.29 -27.30 -3.44
C ASP A 354 31.29 -26.74 -2.39
N VAL A 355 30.80 -27.57 -1.47
CA VAL A 355 29.87 -27.17 -0.40
C VAL A 355 30.57 -26.33 0.65
N LEU A 356 31.85 -26.59 0.96
CA LEU A 356 32.62 -25.79 1.92
C LEU A 356 33.16 -24.47 1.33
N LYS A 357 33.35 -24.40 0.00
CA LYS A 357 33.93 -23.22 -0.69
C LYS A 357 32.90 -22.29 -1.34
N ASP A 358 31.82 -22.82 -1.92
CA ASP A 358 30.78 -22.05 -2.62
C ASP A 358 29.48 -21.98 -1.77
N HIS A 359 29.48 -21.13 -0.74
CA HIS A 359 28.27 -20.89 0.05
C HIS A 359 27.34 -19.85 -0.60
N PHE A 360 26.12 -20.27 -0.94
CA PHE A 360 24.94 -19.41 -1.19
C PHE A 360 23.88 -19.59 -0.06
N GLY A 361 24.33 -19.87 1.18
CA GLY A 361 23.49 -20.15 2.38
C GLY A 361 23.34 -18.97 3.35
N PHE A 362 22.90 -19.22 4.60
CA PHE A 362 22.77 -18.19 5.65
C PHE A 362 24.08 -17.46 5.92
N ILE A 363 25.24 -18.13 5.86
CA ILE A 363 26.55 -17.50 5.98
C ILE A 363 26.75 -16.46 4.88
N SER A 364 26.32 -16.71 3.64
CA SER A 364 26.46 -15.71 2.56
C SER A 364 25.52 -14.52 2.76
N ILE A 365 24.29 -14.75 3.26
CA ILE A 365 23.36 -13.69 3.62
C ILE A 365 23.91 -12.90 4.79
N LEU A 366 24.41 -13.56 5.84
CA LEU A 366 24.99 -12.94 7.00
C LEU A 366 26.31 -12.23 6.65
N GLU A 367 27.19 -12.77 5.81
CA GLU A 367 28.38 -12.04 5.33
C GLU A 367 28.00 -10.80 4.50
N ASN A 368 26.82 -10.79 3.86
CA ASN A 368 26.27 -9.64 3.12
C ASN A 368 25.40 -8.69 3.96
N VAL A 369 24.77 -9.15 5.05
CA VAL A 369 23.89 -8.38 5.95
C VAL A 369 24.67 -7.85 7.14
N GLU A 370 25.64 -8.63 7.63
CA GLU A 370 26.80 -8.23 8.41
C GLU A 370 27.81 -7.49 7.49
N ILE A 371 27.28 -6.57 6.66
CA ILE A 371 27.97 -5.30 6.40
C ILE A 371 28.09 -4.64 7.76
N THR A 372 29.15 -5.08 8.44
CA THR A 372 29.59 -4.61 9.72
C THR A 372 29.68 -3.08 9.67
N THR A 373 29.40 -2.47 10.80
CA THR A 373 29.76 -1.09 11.15
C THR A 373 31.25 -0.76 10.98
N ASP A 374 32.05 -1.65 10.40
CA ASP A 374 33.50 -1.59 10.20
C ASP A 374 33.93 -1.72 8.73
N ASN A 375 33.00 -1.72 7.77
CA ASN A 375 33.31 -1.26 6.41
C ASN A 375 33.57 0.25 6.46
N VAL A 376 34.77 0.61 6.92
CA VAL A 376 35.48 1.78 6.44
C VAL A 376 35.48 1.64 4.92
N LYS A 377 34.57 2.41 4.32
CA LYS A 377 34.23 2.50 2.90
C LYS A 377 35.46 2.27 2.02
N ALA A 378 35.29 1.46 0.97
CA ALA A 378 36.24 1.26 -0.12
C ALA A 378 36.55 2.55 -0.95
N GLY A 379 36.28 3.74 -0.39
CA GLY A 379 36.56 5.05 -0.98
C GLY A 379 37.13 6.09 0.02
N TYR A 380 37.44 5.71 1.27
CA TYR A 380 38.08 6.63 2.21
C TYR A 380 39.60 6.63 2.04
N ILE A 381 40.20 7.81 1.91
CA ILE A 381 41.64 7.98 2.06
C ILE A 381 41.90 8.38 3.52
N LYS A 382 42.61 7.53 4.26
CA LYS A 382 42.92 7.75 5.68
C LYS A 382 43.96 8.87 5.83
N ASN A 383 43.69 9.84 6.71
CA ASN A 383 44.59 10.95 6.99
C ASN A 383 45.41 10.71 8.27
N VAL A 384 44.75 10.51 9.42
CA VAL A 384 45.42 10.25 10.71
C VAL A 384 44.62 9.28 11.59
N ASP A 385 45.31 8.54 12.46
CA ASP A 385 44.77 7.66 13.52
C ASP A 385 45.59 7.71 14.83
N ASN A 386 45.45 6.71 15.70
CA ASN A 386 46.22 6.58 16.93
C ASN A 386 47.73 6.37 16.72
N ALA A 387 48.20 5.96 15.53
CA ALA A 387 49.62 5.88 15.23
C ALA A 387 50.22 7.26 14.93
N ASN A 388 49.38 8.28 14.76
CA ASN A 388 49.76 9.64 14.40
C ASN A 388 49.60 10.65 15.53
N ILE A 389 49.45 10.24 16.79
CA ILE A 389 49.23 11.14 17.92
C ILE A 389 50.51 11.35 18.75
N ASN A 390 50.66 12.56 19.30
CA ASN A 390 51.74 12.95 20.21
C ASN A 390 51.15 13.69 21.42
N SER A 391 51.89 13.71 22.53
CA SER A 391 51.54 14.51 23.70
C SER A 391 51.41 16.01 23.36
N TRP A 392 50.37 16.65 23.90
CA TRP A 392 50.13 18.08 23.78
C TRP A 392 49.84 18.70 25.15
N ASN A 393 50.50 19.82 25.47
CA ASN A 393 50.34 20.56 26.73
C ASN A 393 50.34 19.66 27.99
N ASN A 394 51.42 18.90 28.20
CA ASN A 394 51.55 17.94 29.30
C ASN A 394 50.44 16.87 29.35
N GLY A 395 49.74 16.61 28.25
CA GLY A 395 48.94 15.39 28.10
C GLY A 395 49.86 14.17 27.95
N VAL A 396 49.60 13.12 28.72
CA VAL A 396 50.38 11.88 28.71
C VAL A 396 49.50 10.76 28.17
N ILE A 397 49.93 10.13 27.09
CA ILE A 397 49.30 8.91 26.58
C ILE A 397 49.76 7.76 27.47
N THR A 398 48.83 7.10 28.13
CA THR A 398 49.14 6.06 29.12
C THR A 398 49.05 4.66 28.54
N GLU A 399 48.23 4.47 27.50
CA GLU A 399 47.97 3.15 26.92
C GLU A 399 47.43 3.27 25.49
N TYR A 400 47.70 2.27 24.65
CA TYR A 400 47.04 2.03 23.37
C TYR A 400 46.27 0.72 23.43
N HIS A 401 45.07 0.68 22.86
CA HIS A 401 44.23 -0.52 22.86
C HIS A 401 43.39 -0.61 21.59
N GLY A 402 43.04 -1.83 21.19
CA GLY A 402 42.37 -2.06 19.90
C GLY A 402 43.19 -1.57 18.69
N LYS A 403 42.51 -1.36 17.55
CA LYS A 403 43.17 -0.89 16.31
C LYS A 403 43.44 0.61 16.31
N ASN A 404 42.50 1.43 16.81
CA ASN A 404 42.61 2.90 16.84
C ASN A 404 42.32 3.52 18.22
N GLY A 405 42.32 2.72 19.29
CA GLY A 405 42.03 3.19 20.64
C GLY A 405 43.29 3.58 21.41
N PHE A 406 43.11 4.47 22.38
CA PHE A 406 44.15 4.91 23.31
C PHE A 406 43.55 5.58 24.55
N THR A 407 44.36 5.69 25.59
CA THR A 407 44.03 6.40 26.83
C THR A 407 45.02 7.53 27.05
N PHE A 408 44.54 8.72 27.40
CA PHE A 408 45.41 9.84 27.76
C PHE A 408 44.97 10.53 29.05
N LYS A 409 45.91 11.18 29.74
CA LYS A 409 45.71 11.92 30.98
C LYS A 409 46.23 13.35 30.85
N ASN A 410 45.48 14.34 31.35
CA ASN A 410 45.96 15.72 31.43
C ASN A 410 46.85 15.93 32.68
N MET A 411 48.13 16.28 32.52
CA MET A 411 49.03 16.61 33.64
C MET A 411 49.34 18.12 33.74
N GLN A 412 48.59 18.97 33.04
CA GLN A 412 48.71 20.42 33.14
C GLN A 412 47.89 20.97 34.31
N GLN A 413 48.55 21.51 35.33
CA GLN A 413 47.88 22.05 36.52
C GLN A 413 46.91 23.20 36.22
N ASN A 414 47.29 24.07 35.27
CA ASN A 414 46.50 25.22 34.84
C ASN A 414 46.33 25.19 33.31
N GLY A 415 45.33 24.48 32.82
CA GLY A 415 45.00 24.42 31.40
C GLY A 415 44.51 23.05 30.92
N SER A 416 44.25 22.97 29.62
CA SER A 416 43.85 21.72 28.96
C SER A 416 45.07 21.01 28.40
N GLY A 417 45.22 19.73 28.74
CA GLY A 417 46.25 18.84 28.19
C GLY A 417 45.62 17.66 27.47
N GLY A 418 46.34 17.09 26.51
CA GLY A 418 45.85 15.96 25.74
C GLY A 418 46.80 15.50 24.64
N ILE A 419 46.25 15.22 23.47
CA ILE A 419 47.02 14.75 22.32
C ILE A 419 46.91 15.71 21.15
N ARG A 420 47.89 15.65 20.27
CA ARG A 420 47.94 16.35 18.98
C ARG A 420 48.32 15.36 17.89
N THR A 421 47.61 15.37 16.77
CA THR A 421 47.98 14.55 15.61
C THR A 421 49.19 15.14 14.87
N THR A 422 49.87 14.32 14.06
CA THR A 422 50.75 14.85 13.02
C THR A 422 49.96 15.71 12.03
N THR A 423 50.65 16.59 11.35
CA THR A 423 50.07 17.40 10.28
C THR A 423 49.76 16.50 9.07
N PHE A 424 48.60 16.69 8.45
CA PHE A 424 48.17 15.97 7.24
C PHE A 424 47.69 16.94 6.16
N ILE A 425 47.74 16.49 4.91
CA ILE A 425 47.37 17.26 3.71
C ILE A 425 46.22 16.52 3.02
N PRO A 426 44.97 16.90 3.25
CA PRO A 426 43.84 16.28 2.59
C PRO A 426 43.70 16.74 1.13
N ASN A 427 43.10 15.90 0.28
CA ASN A 427 42.80 16.28 -1.10
C ASN A 427 41.69 17.36 -1.11
N PRO A 428 41.88 18.50 -1.79
CA PRO A 428 40.87 19.57 -1.83
C PRO A 428 39.56 19.16 -2.51
N ASN A 429 39.52 18.08 -3.29
CA ASN A 429 38.28 17.58 -3.90
C ASN A 429 37.46 16.65 -2.99
N TYR A 430 37.84 16.54 -1.72
CA TYR A 430 37.28 15.60 -0.75
C TYR A 430 36.93 16.35 0.55
N HIS A 431 35.84 15.96 1.22
CA HIS A 431 35.57 16.37 2.60
C HIS A 431 36.33 15.48 3.57
N CYS A 432 36.67 16.01 4.74
CA CYS A 432 37.28 15.25 5.83
C CYS A 432 36.26 15.01 6.94
N ILE A 433 36.19 13.76 7.42
CA ILE A 433 35.42 13.34 8.59
C ILE A 433 36.36 12.94 9.72
N ILE A 434 36.00 13.31 10.94
CA ILE A 434 36.73 12.99 12.15
C ILE A 434 35.81 12.21 13.08
N ASP A 435 36.12 10.93 13.26
CA ASP A 435 35.35 10.00 14.09
C ASP A 435 36.11 9.69 15.38
N ILE A 436 35.46 9.97 16.52
CA ILE A 436 36.02 9.77 17.85
C ILE A 436 34.98 9.11 18.77
N GLU A 437 35.28 7.91 19.26
CA GLU A 437 34.45 7.21 20.24
C GLU A 437 35.09 7.31 21.63
N ILE A 438 34.45 8.07 22.52
CA ILE A 438 34.89 8.21 23.91
C ILE A 438 34.23 7.12 24.74
N GLN A 439 35.01 6.21 25.30
CA GLN A 439 34.50 5.15 26.16
C GLN A 439 34.17 5.66 27.56
N SER A 440 35.05 6.51 28.12
CA SER A 440 34.86 7.09 29.45
C SER A 440 35.74 8.32 29.67
N ILE A 441 35.29 9.18 30.59
CA ILE A 441 36.00 10.38 31.05
C ILE A 441 35.92 10.38 32.57
N SER A 442 37.04 10.53 33.28
CA SER A 442 37.01 10.56 34.75
C SER A 442 36.45 11.89 35.29
N SER A 443 36.78 13.02 34.66
CA SER A 443 36.28 14.36 35.02
C SER A 443 36.55 15.41 33.93
N GLY A 444 35.83 16.53 33.92
CA GLY A 444 36.07 17.63 32.98
C GLY A 444 35.44 17.44 31.60
N VAL A 445 35.71 18.38 30.69
CA VAL A 445 35.14 18.42 29.33
C VAL A 445 36.22 18.09 28.32
N VAL A 446 35.95 17.11 27.45
CA VAL A 446 36.82 16.76 26.33
C VAL A 446 36.42 17.57 25.11
N THR A 447 37.38 18.23 24.49
CA THR A 447 37.16 19.04 23.27
C THR A 447 38.15 18.61 22.21
N VAL A 448 37.66 18.47 20.98
CA VAL A 448 38.50 18.32 19.79
C VAL A 448 38.56 19.65 19.04
N TYR A 449 39.76 19.99 18.59
CA TYR A 449 40.05 21.22 17.86
C TYR A 449 40.67 20.87 16.51
N LEU A 450 40.17 21.48 15.45
CA LEU A 450 40.79 21.48 14.14
C LEU A 450 41.66 22.74 13.99
N PHE A 451 42.92 22.54 13.63
CA PHE A 451 43.87 23.61 13.38
C PHE A 451 44.36 23.58 11.93
N GLY A 452 44.54 24.76 11.35
CA GLY A 452 45.33 24.98 10.16
C GLY A 452 46.79 25.20 10.55
N ALA A 453 47.72 24.47 9.92
CA ALA A 453 49.13 24.53 10.26
C ALA A 453 49.81 25.84 9.84
N ASN A 454 49.21 26.62 8.93
CA ASN A 454 49.75 27.93 8.57
C ASN A 454 49.39 28.95 9.65
N GLY A 455 50.37 29.27 10.49
CA GLY A 455 50.23 30.20 11.62
C GLY A 455 49.47 29.64 12.82
N ASP A 456 49.33 28.31 12.92
CA ASP A 456 48.63 27.61 14.02
C ASP A 456 47.24 28.19 14.31
N LYS A 457 46.45 28.42 13.26
CA LYS A 457 45.12 29.01 13.36
C LYS A 457 44.10 27.94 13.76
N GLN A 458 43.42 28.12 14.89
CA GLN A 458 42.25 27.31 15.24
C GLN A 458 41.11 27.61 14.25
N LEU A 459 40.57 26.56 13.62
CA LEU A 459 39.51 26.66 12.61
C LEU A 459 38.16 26.25 13.17
N GLN A 460 38.12 25.19 13.99
CA GLN A 460 36.90 24.65 14.58
C GLN A 460 37.19 24.01 15.93
N ALA A 461 36.19 23.98 16.81
CA ALA A 461 36.25 23.30 18.10
C ALA A 461 34.90 22.64 18.40
N GLN A 462 34.91 21.42 18.92
CA GLN A 462 33.70 20.67 19.25
C GLN A 462 33.90 19.93 20.58
N GLN A 463 32.94 20.06 21.50
CA GLN A 463 32.93 19.27 22.74
C GLN A 463 32.46 17.85 22.44
N LEU A 464 33.16 16.86 22.99
CA LEU A 464 32.87 15.43 22.81
C LEU A 464 32.05 14.89 23.98
N GLN A 465 31.07 14.04 23.67
CA GLN A 465 30.30 13.27 24.64
C GLN A 465 30.84 11.85 24.78
N VAL A 466 30.51 11.16 25.87
CA VAL A 466 30.73 9.71 25.98
C VAL A 466 29.87 8.99 24.93
N GLY A 467 30.47 8.09 24.16
CA GLY A 467 29.88 7.47 22.97
C GLY A 467 30.56 7.93 21.68
N LYS A 468 29.89 7.68 20.55
CA LYS A 468 30.40 8.03 19.21
C LYS A 468 30.17 9.52 18.93
N ASN A 469 31.21 10.20 18.44
CA ASN A 469 31.16 11.58 17.97
C ASN A 469 31.73 11.64 16.56
N SER A 470 31.11 12.42 15.68
CA SER A 470 31.56 12.62 14.32
C SER A 470 31.35 14.07 13.89
N PHE A 471 32.29 14.62 13.13
CA PHE A 471 32.20 15.99 12.59
C PHE A 471 33.08 16.13 11.36
N GLU A 472 32.70 17.08 10.49
CA GLU A 472 33.29 17.22 9.16
C GLU A 472 33.86 18.62 8.94
N PHE A 473 34.85 18.71 8.05
CA PHE A 473 35.34 19.98 7.51
C PHE A 473 35.68 19.86 6.03
N ASP A 474 35.56 20.97 5.32
CA ASP A 474 35.92 21.09 3.90
C ASP A 474 37.32 21.71 3.73
N PRO A 475 38.32 20.93 3.29
CA PRO A 475 39.65 21.44 2.99
C PRO A 475 39.67 22.53 1.91
N ALA A 476 38.81 22.46 0.89
CA ALA A 476 38.75 23.46 -0.18
C ALA A 476 38.29 24.81 0.37
N TYR A 477 37.24 24.80 1.19
CA TYR A 477 36.78 26.00 1.89
C TYR A 477 37.92 26.64 2.71
N HIS A 478 38.65 25.86 3.49
CA HIS A 478 39.75 26.40 4.31
C HIS A 478 40.98 26.82 3.48
N SER A 479 41.20 26.21 2.32
CA SER A 479 42.23 26.65 1.37
C SER A 479 41.89 28.02 0.79
N VAL A 480 40.65 28.22 0.33
CA VAL A 480 40.19 29.46 -0.31
C VAL A 480 40.03 30.61 0.69
N TYR A 481 39.33 30.37 1.81
CA TYR A 481 38.90 31.45 2.72
C TYR A 481 39.81 31.63 3.93
N ASN A 482 40.58 30.60 4.30
CA ASN A 482 41.44 30.65 5.49
C ASN A 482 42.93 30.52 5.18
N ASN A 483 43.32 30.36 3.91
CA ASN A 483 44.70 30.17 3.47
C ASN A 483 45.40 28.97 4.17
N GLN A 484 44.68 27.85 4.30
CA GLN A 484 45.14 26.63 4.95
C GLN A 484 45.09 25.43 3.98
N THR A 485 46.21 24.73 3.83
CA THR A 485 46.30 23.49 3.03
C THR A 485 46.78 22.28 3.84
N ASN A 486 47.16 22.52 5.09
CA ASN A 486 47.75 21.54 6.00
C ASN A 486 46.99 21.64 7.33
N PHE A 487 46.61 20.50 7.91
CA PHE A 487 45.75 20.46 9.09
C PHE A 487 46.30 19.53 10.16
N TYR A 488 45.93 19.78 11.42
CA TYR A 488 46.14 18.84 12.51
C TYR A 488 45.01 18.97 13.54
N LEU A 489 44.86 17.94 14.37
CA LEU A 489 43.83 17.87 15.39
C LEU A 489 44.46 17.91 16.78
N ILE A 490 43.78 18.56 17.73
CA ILE A 490 44.07 18.47 19.15
C ILE A 490 42.85 17.89 19.85
N VAL A 491 43.02 16.85 20.66
CA VAL A 491 41.97 16.34 21.55
C VAL A 491 42.45 16.54 22.98
N ALA A 492 41.76 17.36 23.76
CA ALA A 492 42.21 17.78 25.09
C ALA A 492 41.06 17.77 26.11
N VAL A 493 41.42 17.53 27.38
CA VAL A 493 40.49 17.58 28.51
C VAL A 493 40.85 18.72 29.45
N SER A 494 39.85 19.46 29.93
CA SER A 494 40.03 20.72 30.67
C SER A 494 40.55 20.58 32.10
N THR A 495 40.51 19.37 32.67
CA THR A 495 40.70 19.17 34.11
C THR A 495 42.01 18.44 34.40
N TYR A 496 42.80 18.99 35.32
CA TYR A 496 44.05 18.38 35.81
C TYR A 496 43.80 16.97 36.35
N GLU A 497 44.67 16.05 35.97
CA GLU A 497 44.61 14.61 36.26
C GLU A 497 43.36 13.87 35.75
N SER A 498 42.59 14.45 34.83
CA SER A 498 41.52 13.71 34.17
C SER A 498 42.09 12.69 33.16
N THR A 499 41.53 11.48 33.20
CA THR A 499 41.82 10.38 32.27
C THR A 499 40.66 10.22 31.30
N VAL A 500 40.98 10.14 30.01
CA VAL A 500 40.03 9.93 28.91
C VAL A 500 40.40 8.64 28.20
N ASN A 501 39.43 7.72 28.10
CA ASN A 501 39.57 6.50 27.32
C ASN A 501 38.87 6.70 25.96
N VAL A 502 39.66 6.62 24.89
CA VAL A 502 39.20 6.72 23.51
C VAL A 502 39.23 5.32 22.90
N LYS A 503 38.06 4.79 22.55
CA LYS A 503 37.93 3.46 21.96
C LYS A 503 38.29 3.42 20.48
N ASN A 504 38.01 4.49 19.75
CA ASN A 504 38.32 4.62 18.32
C ASN A 504 38.58 6.08 17.95
N PHE A 505 39.61 6.34 17.14
CA PHE A 505 39.96 7.67 16.65
C PHE A 505 40.48 7.59 15.21
N ILE A 506 39.77 8.22 14.26
CA ILE A 506 40.15 8.26 12.84
C ILE A 506 39.80 9.63 12.25
N CYS A 507 40.69 10.16 11.39
CA CYS A 507 40.35 11.19 10.42
C CYS A 507 40.58 10.64 9.01
N ALA A 508 39.57 10.75 8.13
CA ALA A 508 39.61 10.26 6.76
C ALA A 508 38.94 11.24 5.79
N GLN A 509 39.24 11.15 4.50
CA GLN A 509 38.65 12.00 3.46
C GLN A 509 37.78 11.18 2.48
N TYR A 510 36.67 11.76 2.01
CA TYR A 510 35.73 11.17 1.05
C TYR A 510 35.35 12.16 -0.09
N PRO A 511 35.03 11.69 -1.31
CA PRO A 511 34.77 12.57 -2.45
C PRO A 511 33.57 13.51 -2.20
N ILE A 512 33.68 14.77 -2.64
CA ILE A 512 32.58 15.73 -2.62
C ILE A 512 31.38 15.16 -3.40
N GLY A 513 30.22 15.06 -2.74
CA GLY A 513 28.97 14.55 -3.35
C GLY A 513 28.56 13.11 -2.97
N GLN A 514 29.25 12.45 -2.02
CA GLN A 514 28.79 11.20 -1.38
C GLN A 514 28.56 11.39 0.13
N THR A 515 27.74 12.38 0.50
CA THR A 515 27.44 12.69 1.91
C THR A 515 26.36 11.82 2.53
N GLU A 516 25.61 11.02 1.76
CA GLU A 516 24.54 10.23 2.35
C GLU A 516 25.04 8.82 2.68
N ASN A 517 25.05 8.55 3.98
CA ASN A 517 25.22 7.21 4.52
C ASN A 517 24.26 6.28 3.77
N LEU A 518 24.75 5.22 3.11
CA LEU A 518 23.90 4.23 2.45
C LEU A 518 22.79 3.71 3.37
N THR A 519 22.96 3.77 4.70
CA THR A 519 21.91 3.45 5.68
C THR A 519 20.83 4.53 5.80
N GLU A 520 21.20 5.82 5.73
CA GLU A 520 20.22 6.92 5.63
C GLU A 520 19.62 6.96 4.24
N THR A 521 20.38 6.79 3.16
CA THR A 521 19.84 6.64 1.81
C THR A 521 18.94 5.42 1.71
N ILE A 522 19.23 4.28 2.36
CA ILE A 522 18.32 3.13 2.38
C ILE A 522 17.10 3.40 3.27
N SER A 523 17.24 4.09 4.39
CA SER A 523 16.12 4.47 5.27
C SER A 523 15.21 5.52 4.60
N ASP A 524 15.79 6.46 3.87
CA ASP A 524 15.12 7.52 3.13
C ASP A 524 14.61 7.00 1.79
N LEU A 525 15.28 6.04 1.15
CA LEU A 525 14.72 5.26 0.04
C LEU A 525 13.65 4.31 0.54
N GLN A 526 13.69 3.77 1.76
CA GLN A 526 12.62 2.95 2.32
C GLN A 526 11.43 3.82 2.73
N LYS A 527 11.66 5.04 3.24
CA LYS A 527 10.61 6.03 3.46
C LYS A 527 10.07 6.56 2.14
N GLU A 528 10.92 6.82 1.15
CA GLU A 528 10.50 7.22 -0.19
C GLU A 528 9.84 6.06 -0.91
N ILE A 529 10.25 4.81 -0.73
CA ILE A 529 9.57 3.62 -1.23
C ILE A 529 8.26 3.44 -0.49
N ALA A 530 8.14 3.66 0.81
CA ALA A 530 6.86 3.60 1.52
C ALA A 530 5.94 4.77 1.14
N VAL A 531 6.49 5.96 0.88
CA VAL A 531 5.78 7.12 0.35
C VAL A 531 5.44 6.94 -1.13
N LEU A 532 6.29 6.28 -1.90
CA LEU A 532 6.09 5.93 -3.30
C LEU A 532 5.18 4.72 -3.42
N GLU A 533 5.11 3.80 -2.48
CA GLU A 533 4.13 2.72 -2.37
C GLU A 533 2.80 3.31 -1.92
N GLY A 534 2.79 4.28 -1.01
CA GLY A 534 1.61 5.10 -0.70
C GLY A 534 1.14 5.93 -1.91
N LYS A 535 2.07 6.53 -2.66
CA LYS A 535 1.78 7.27 -3.89
C LYS A 535 1.44 6.35 -5.05
N VAL A 536 2.02 5.17 -5.16
CA VAL A 536 1.73 4.14 -6.17
C VAL A 536 0.40 3.49 -5.85
N THR A 537 0.04 3.30 -4.59
CA THR A 537 -1.34 2.96 -4.18
C THR A 537 -2.30 4.10 -4.53
N SER A 538 -1.87 5.37 -4.43
CA SER A 538 -2.66 6.54 -4.89
C SER A 538 -2.67 6.75 -6.42
N LEU A 539 -1.70 6.18 -7.14
CA LEU A 539 -1.57 6.22 -8.61
C LEU A 539 -2.13 4.94 -9.25
N GLU A 540 -2.30 3.85 -8.52
CA GLU A 540 -3.10 2.68 -8.91
C GLU A 540 -4.59 2.99 -8.75
N SER A 541 -4.95 4.00 -7.94
CA SER A 541 -6.21 4.75 -8.05
C SER A 541 -6.15 5.92 -9.05
N SER A 542 -5.33 5.82 -10.11
CA SER A 542 -5.06 6.96 -11.02
C SER A 542 -6.32 7.50 -11.68
N SER A 543 -6.58 8.77 -11.34
CA SER A 543 -7.41 9.73 -12.05
C SER A 543 -8.82 9.23 -12.39
N ASP A 544 -9.75 9.42 -11.45
CA ASP A 544 -11.15 9.68 -11.82
C ASP A 544 -11.17 10.57 -13.06
N ILE A 545 -11.73 10.05 -14.15
CA ILE A 545 -11.87 10.82 -15.39
C ILE A 545 -12.98 11.83 -15.11
N ILE A 546 -12.58 13.08 -14.85
CA ILE A 546 -13.51 14.19 -14.69
C ILE A 546 -13.78 14.79 -16.06
N LEU A 547 -15.03 14.66 -16.52
CA LEU A 547 -15.52 15.23 -17.76
C LEU A 547 -16.31 16.50 -17.48
N THR A 548 -16.07 17.57 -18.23
CA THR A 548 -16.84 18.81 -18.13
C THR A 548 -17.82 18.88 -19.29
N SER A 549 -19.11 18.97 -18.97
CA SER A 549 -20.16 19.16 -19.98
C SER A 549 -20.25 20.63 -20.44
N PRO A 550 -20.90 20.95 -21.58
CA PRO A 550 -20.92 22.31 -22.13
C PRO A 550 -21.52 23.39 -21.23
N ASN A 551 -22.38 23.03 -20.27
CA ASN A 551 -22.93 23.95 -19.29
C ASN A 551 -22.00 24.20 -18.09
N GLY A 552 -20.80 23.59 -18.09
CA GLY A 552 -19.80 23.69 -17.03
C GLY A 552 -19.92 22.63 -15.93
N THR A 553 -20.97 21.81 -15.91
CA THR A 553 -21.14 20.74 -14.92
C THR A 553 -20.08 19.66 -15.13
N LYS A 554 -19.37 19.32 -14.05
CA LYS A 554 -18.34 18.27 -14.03
C LYS A 554 -18.95 16.93 -13.62
N TYR A 555 -18.51 15.86 -14.27
CA TYR A 555 -18.96 14.49 -14.05
C TYR A 555 -17.76 13.59 -13.81
N VAL A 556 -17.91 12.63 -12.91
CA VAL A 556 -16.96 11.54 -12.67
C VAL A 556 -17.43 10.32 -13.44
N VAL A 557 -16.52 9.69 -14.19
CA VAL A 557 -16.76 8.41 -14.85
C VAL A 557 -16.58 7.27 -13.86
N LEU A 558 -17.58 6.40 -13.75
CA LEU A 558 -17.59 5.19 -12.93
C LEU A 558 -17.77 3.96 -13.81
N VAL A 559 -17.24 2.82 -13.38
CA VAL A 559 -17.44 1.52 -14.03
C VAL A 559 -18.14 0.59 -13.05
N GLY A 560 -19.35 0.14 -13.39
CA GLY A 560 -20.07 -0.85 -12.59
C GLY A 560 -19.46 -2.24 -12.72
N ASN A 561 -19.77 -3.14 -11.77
CA ASN A 561 -19.25 -4.52 -11.78
C ASN A 561 -19.63 -5.32 -13.04
N ASN A 562 -20.67 -4.91 -13.77
CA ASN A 562 -21.07 -5.46 -15.06
C ASN A 562 -20.29 -4.86 -16.25
N GLY A 563 -19.25 -4.06 -16.00
CA GLY A 563 -18.48 -3.34 -17.01
C GLY A 563 -19.18 -2.12 -17.60
N VAL A 564 -20.39 -1.77 -17.15
CA VAL A 564 -21.12 -0.60 -17.67
C VAL A 564 -20.48 0.68 -17.16
N VAL A 565 -20.03 1.50 -18.09
CA VAL A 565 -19.53 2.83 -17.82
C VAL A 565 -20.71 3.77 -17.56
N THR A 566 -20.71 4.44 -16.42
CA THR A 566 -21.70 5.44 -16.03
C THR A 566 -21.01 6.74 -15.65
N THR A 567 -21.78 7.83 -15.61
CA THR A 567 -21.29 9.12 -15.13
C THR A 567 -22.17 9.59 -13.99
N THR A 568 -21.57 10.15 -12.94
CA THR A 568 -22.28 10.84 -11.85
C THR A 568 -21.73 12.26 -11.71
N PRO A 569 -22.54 13.26 -11.32
CA PRO A 569 -22.03 14.61 -11.04
C PRO A 569 -20.89 14.62 -10.02
N LEU A 570 -19.87 15.44 -10.27
CA LEU A 570 -18.75 15.65 -9.32
C LEU A 570 -19.26 16.27 -8.01
N TYR A 571 -20.18 17.21 -8.10
CA TYR A 571 -20.96 17.71 -6.98
C TYR A 571 -22.30 16.98 -7.00
N PRO A 572 -22.57 16.07 -6.06
CA PRO A 572 -23.75 15.21 -6.09
C PRO A 572 -25.03 16.05 -5.95
N GLU A 573 -26.14 15.56 -6.52
CA GLU A 573 -27.48 16.11 -6.26
C GLU A 573 -28.17 15.32 -5.14
N LYS A 574 -27.84 14.03 -4.97
CA LYS A 574 -28.34 13.18 -3.89
C LYS A 574 -27.22 12.48 -3.14
N ALA A 575 -27.19 12.62 -1.81
CA ALA A 575 -26.20 11.94 -0.98
C ALA A 575 -26.79 11.27 0.27
N LEU A 576 -26.19 10.16 0.68
CA LEU A 576 -26.44 9.52 1.98
C LEU A 576 -25.16 9.58 2.83
N PHE A 577 -25.28 10.08 4.06
CA PHE A 577 -24.20 10.05 5.05
C PHE A 577 -24.55 9.04 6.13
N ILE A 578 -23.77 7.98 6.24
CA ILE A 578 -23.90 6.96 7.28
C ILE A 578 -22.80 7.22 8.29
N GLY A 579 -23.13 7.43 9.56
CA GLY A 579 -22.12 7.82 10.54
C GLY A 579 -22.45 7.47 11.98
N ASN A 580 -21.45 7.65 12.85
CA ASN A 580 -21.58 7.44 14.28
C ASN A 580 -21.69 8.76 15.06
N SER A 581 -21.13 8.85 16.27
CA SER A 581 -21.14 10.07 17.07
C SER A 581 -20.49 11.27 16.35
N LEU A 582 -19.57 11.05 15.41
CA LEU A 582 -18.99 12.12 14.61
C LEU A 582 -20.01 12.75 13.65
N LEU A 583 -21.04 12.00 13.20
CA LEU A 583 -22.11 12.52 12.34
C LEU A 583 -23.37 12.94 13.13
N LEU A 584 -23.79 12.14 14.12
CA LEU A 584 -25.09 12.26 14.80
C LEU A 584 -24.97 12.22 16.33
N GLY A 585 -23.83 12.62 16.89
CA GLY A 585 -23.61 12.56 18.34
C GLY A 585 -24.59 13.41 19.17
N ASN A 586 -25.07 14.53 18.61
CA ASN A 586 -26.11 15.36 19.23
C ASN A 586 -27.55 14.98 18.81
N GLY A 587 -27.68 13.95 17.97
CA GLY A 587 -28.93 13.45 17.39
C GLY A 587 -29.19 13.95 15.96
N ASP A 588 -28.62 15.07 15.58
CA ASP A 588 -28.79 15.76 14.29
C ASP A 588 -27.45 16.23 13.68
N PHE A 589 -26.42 16.48 14.50
CA PHE A 589 -25.07 16.84 14.06
C PHE A 589 -24.00 16.20 14.96
N GLY A 590 -22.73 16.34 14.56
CA GLY A 590 -21.57 15.75 15.25
C GLY A 590 -21.44 16.12 16.74
N MET A 591 -20.99 15.15 17.56
CA MET A 591 -21.02 15.17 19.04
C MET A 591 -20.50 16.44 19.71
N ASP A 592 -19.44 17.06 19.19
CA ASP A 592 -18.72 18.16 19.86
C ASP A 592 -18.52 19.38 18.96
N ALA A 593 -19.33 19.50 17.90
CA ALA A 593 -19.45 20.74 17.15
C ALA A 593 -20.22 21.74 18.01
N THR A 594 -19.83 23.01 18.02
CA THR A 594 -20.50 24.01 18.88
C THR A 594 -21.92 24.33 18.42
N ASP A 595 -22.23 24.06 17.15
CA ASP A 595 -23.56 24.13 16.57
C ASP A 595 -23.60 23.30 15.28
N LYS A 596 -24.80 23.07 14.74
CA LYS A 596 -25.00 22.23 13.55
C LYS A 596 -24.21 22.69 12.30
N THR A 597 -23.87 23.97 12.19
CA THR A 597 -23.14 24.51 11.02
C THR A 597 -21.63 24.28 11.10
N LYS A 598 -21.15 23.73 12.22
CA LYS A 598 -19.73 23.50 12.49
C LYS A 598 -19.32 22.05 12.37
N ASP A 599 -20.26 21.13 12.17
CA ASP A 599 -19.93 19.74 11.92
C ASP A 599 -19.45 19.54 10.48
N TYR A 600 -18.85 18.38 10.20
CA TYR A 600 -18.30 18.14 8.86
C TYR A 600 -19.39 18.00 7.79
N TYR A 601 -20.59 17.56 8.18
CA TYR A 601 -21.68 17.30 7.26
C TYR A 601 -22.25 18.60 6.68
N ASP A 602 -22.55 19.58 7.53
CA ASP A 602 -23.11 20.86 7.07
C ASP A 602 -22.06 21.65 6.27
N ILE A 603 -20.77 21.58 6.64
CA ILE A 603 -19.66 22.18 5.87
C ILE A 603 -19.59 21.57 4.46
N ILE A 604 -19.66 20.24 4.33
CA ILE A 604 -19.65 19.57 3.01
C ILE A 604 -20.90 19.92 2.22
N LYS A 605 -22.07 19.94 2.86
CA LYS A 605 -23.34 20.32 2.23
C LYS A 605 -23.29 21.73 1.66
N GLU A 606 -22.82 22.71 2.43
CA GLU A 606 -22.67 24.10 1.95
C GLU A 606 -21.66 24.17 0.80
N HIS A 607 -20.58 23.39 0.86
CA HIS A 607 -19.62 23.29 -0.25
C HIS A 607 -20.28 22.73 -1.53
N ILE A 608 -21.05 21.65 -1.43
CA ILE A 608 -21.76 21.07 -2.59
C ILE A 608 -22.79 22.06 -3.16
N LEU A 609 -23.55 22.76 -2.30
CA LEU A 609 -24.51 23.77 -2.72
C LEU A 609 -23.84 24.96 -3.44
N ALA A 610 -22.65 25.37 -2.99
CA ALA A 610 -21.92 26.50 -3.57
C ALA A 610 -21.35 26.22 -4.97
N PHE A 611 -20.95 24.98 -5.25
CA PHE A 611 -20.26 24.62 -6.50
C PHE A 611 -21.08 23.69 -7.43
N GLY A 612 -22.15 23.08 -6.93
CA GLY A 612 -23.05 22.21 -7.68
C GLY A 612 -24.16 22.95 -8.43
N THR A 613 -25.22 22.21 -8.78
CA THR A 613 -26.39 22.73 -9.53
C THR A 613 -27.39 23.47 -8.63
N GLY A 614 -27.21 23.41 -7.31
CA GLY A 614 -28.15 23.94 -6.31
C GLY A 614 -29.31 23.00 -5.95
N ASN A 615 -29.44 21.85 -6.62
CA ASN A 615 -30.51 20.86 -6.38
C ASN A 615 -30.13 19.79 -5.33
N TYR A 616 -29.16 20.08 -4.47
CA TYR A 616 -28.62 19.10 -3.54
C TYR A 616 -29.59 18.72 -2.43
N THR A 617 -29.73 17.42 -2.20
CA THR A 617 -30.47 16.82 -1.09
C THR A 617 -29.63 15.71 -0.45
N SER A 618 -29.76 15.56 0.87
CA SER A 618 -29.05 14.50 1.58
C SER A 618 -29.81 13.98 2.79
N LYS A 619 -29.52 12.73 3.16
CA LYS A 619 -29.98 12.09 4.38
C LYS A 619 -28.78 11.78 5.29
N GLN A 620 -28.99 11.86 6.60
CA GLN A 620 -28.04 11.35 7.61
C GLN A 620 -28.64 10.08 8.23
N LEU A 621 -27.83 9.04 8.37
CA LEU A 621 -28.23 7.74 8.87
C LEU A 621 -27.28 7.31 9.99
N SER A 622 -27.84 6.88 11.12
CA SER A 622 -27.03 6.36 12.22
C SER A 622 -26.56 4.94 11.91
N GLY A 623 -25.25 4.78 11.78
CA GLY A 623 -24.60 3.48 11.58
C GLY A 623 -24.13 2.81 12.86
N THR A 624 -24.46 3.37 14.05
CA THR A 624 -24.04 2.81 15.35
C THR A 624 -24.52 1.38 15.53
N GLY A 625 -25.76 1.06 15.14
CA GLY A 625 -26.30 -0.30 15.18
C GLY A 625 -25.51 -1.31 14.34
N PHE A 626 -24.84 -0.86 13.27
CA PHE A 626 -23.96 -1.70 12.45
C PHE A 626 -22.58 -1.89 13.09
N GLU A 627 -21.90 -0.81 13.49
CA GLU A 627 -20.54 -0.90 14.04
C GLU A 627 -20.49 -1.46 15.47
N ASP A 628 -21.58 -1.35 16.24
CA ASP A 628 -21.73 -1.96 17.56
C ASP A 628 -22.19 -3.42 17.49
N ALA A 629 -22.49 -3.95 16.30
CA ALA A 629 -22.98 -5.32 16.16
C ALA A 629 -21.94 -6.34 16.64
N GLU A 630 -22.38 -7.22 17.54
CA GLU A 630 -21.58 -8.33 18.07
C GLU A 630 -21.93 -9.67 17.41
N SER A 631 -22.81 -9.66 16.41
CA SER A 631 -23.14 -10.83 15.59
C SER A 631 -23.50 -10.43 14.15
N ILE A 632 -23.26 -11.33 13.20
CA ILE A 632 -23.61 -11.13 11.79
C ILE A 632 -25.11 -10.97 11.57
N THR A 633 -25.93 -11.64 12.38
CA THR A 633 -27.38 -11.46 12.33
C THR A 633 -27.78 -10.03 12.65
N THR A 634 -27.14 -9.41 13.65
CA THR A 634 -27.42 -8.01 14.02
C THR A 634 -26.93 -7.03 12.96
N SER A 635 -25.73 -7.24 12.39
CA SER A 635 -25.23 -6.37 11.32
C SER A 635 -26.08 -6.47 10.05
N ASN A 636 -26.52 -7.68 9.69
CA ASN A 636 -27.39 -7.90 8.53
C ASN A 636 -28.79 -7.32 8.75
N ALA A 637 -29.35 -7.46 9.95
CA ALA A 637 -30.63 -6.83 10.28
C ALA A 637 -30.55 -5.31 10.16
N TRP A 638 -29.44 -4.67 10.54
CA TRP A 638 -29.26 -3.24 10.31
C TRP A 638 -29.22 -2.90 8.81
N ILE A 639 -28.59 -3.73 7.97
CA ILE A 639 -28.60 -3.53 6.52
C ILE A 639 -30.03 -3.64 5.96
N GLU A 640 -30.74 -4.71 6.29
CA GLU A 640 -32.08 -5.02 5.76
C GLU A 640 -33.15 -4.04 6.28
N ASP A 641 -33.16 -3.76 7.59
CA ASP A 641 -34.23 -2.99 8.23
C ASP A 641 -33.99 -1.47 8.18
N ILE A 642 -32.78 -1.02 7.86
CA ILE A 642 -32.41 0.40 7.92
C ILE A 642 -31.77 0.88 6.62
N LEU A 643 -30.65 0.29 6.18
CA LEU A 643 -29.96 0.77 4.98
C LEU A 643 -30.83 0.64 3.73
N GLU A 644 -31.46 -0.52 3.52
CA GLU A 644 -32.28 -0.79 2.33
C GLU A 644 -33.51 0.11 2.23
N LEU A 645 -34.03 0.60 3.37
CA LEU A 645 -35.18 1.50 3.40
C LEU A 645 -34.81 2.95 3.12
N GLU A 646 -33.58 3.35 3.47
CA GLU A 646 -33.15 4.75 3.45
C GLU A 646 -32.28 5.12 2.24
N LEU A 647 -31.53 4.16 1.68
CA LEU A 647 -30.66 4.39 0.53
C LEU A 647 -31.47 4.44 -0.78
N ASP A 648 -31.52 5.63 -1.38
CA ASP A 648 -32.18 5.82 -2.67
C ASP A 648 -31.30 5.24 -3.80
N ALA A 649 -31.91 4.49 -4.73
CA ALA A 649 -31.19 3.85 -5.84
C ALA A 649 -30.53 4.83 -6.83
N ASP A 650 -30.97 6.09 -6.82
CA ASP A 650 -30.43 7.17 -7.63
C ASP A 650 -29.49 8.11 -6.85
N ALA A 651 -28.99 7.70 -5.69
CA ALA A 651 -27.96 8.43 -4.97
C ALA A 651 -26.67 8.58 -5.82
N ASP A 652 -26.07 9.77 -5.77
CA ASP A 652 -24.80 10.10 -6.44
C ASP A 652 -23.58 9.86 -5.52
N LEU A 653 -23.79 9.93 -4.21
CA LEU A 653 -22.75 9.80 -3.19
C LEU A 653 -23.26 9.07 -1.95
N VAL A 654 -22.49 8.11 -1.47
CA VAL A 654 -22.65 7.50 -0.15
C VAL A 654 -21.35 7.67 0.63
N VAL A 655 -21.41 8.40 1.75
CA VAL A 655 -20.28 8.60 2.67
C VAL A 655 -20.51 7.75 3.90
N VAL A 656 -19.62 6.81 4.17
CA VAL A 656 -19.65 5.95 5.35
C VAL A 656 -18.56 6.39 6.33
N GLN A 657 -18.94 6.87 7.50
CA GLN A 657 -18.04 7.20 8.60
C GLN A 657 -18.31 6.24 9.76
N LEU A 658 -17.71 5.05 9.71
CA LEU A 658 -17.89 4.00 10.71
C LEU A 658 -16.58 3.27 10.97
N GLY A 659 -16.48 2.67 12.15
CA GLY A 659 -15.34 1.85 12.56
C GLY A 659 -14.77 2.26 13.92
N ASP A 660 -14.95 3.52 14.32
CA ASP A 660 -14.37 4.06 15.56
C ASP A 660 -14.92 3.36 16.83
N ASN A 661 -16.17 2.88 16.78
CA ASN A 661 -16.78 2.14 17.90
C ASN A 661 -16.58 0.61 17.82
N VAL A 662 -15.84 0.11 16.82
CA VAL A 662 -15.45 -1.31 16.70
C VAL A 662 -14.26 -1.61 17.62
N ASN A 663 -14.49 -1.40 18.92
CA ASN A 663 -13.46 -1.31 19.95
C ASN A 663 -13.32 -2.58 20.81
N THR A 664 -14.22 -3.57 20.65
CA THR A 664 -14.11 -4.90 21.29
C THR A 664 -13.71 -5.97 20.28
N GLU A 665 -13.17 -7.09 20.77
CA GLU A 665 -12.77 -8.22 19.92
C GLU A 665 -13.95 -8.85 19.18
N LEU A 666 -15.11 -8.95 19.85
CA LEU A 666 -16.33 -9.49 19.27
C LEU A 666 -16.89 -8.59 18.15
N LYS A 667 -16.90 -7.27 18.37
CA LYS A 667 -17.24 -6.29 17.33
C LYS A 667 -16.27 -6.37 16.15
N ARG A 668 -14.95 -6.45 16.40
CA ARG A 668 -13.95 -6.58 15.31
C ARG A 668 -14.15 -7.85 14.48
N THR A 669 -14.43 -8.98 15.13
CA THR A 669 -14.72 -10.25 14.45
C THR A 669 -15.97 -10.12 13.57
N THR A 670 -17.05 -9.55 14.10
CA THR A 670 -18.30 -9.34 13.36
C THR A 670 -18.11 -8.35 12.21
N PHE A 671 -17.45 -7.23 12.46
CA PHE A 671 -17.18 -6.18 11.48
C PHE A 671 -16.32 -6.72 10.33
N LYS A 672 -15.31 -7.54 10.62
CA LYS A 672 -14.48 -8.20 9.60
C LYS A 672 -15.30 -9.04 8.62
N SER A 673 -16.35 -9.69 9.09
CA SER A 673 -17.22 -10.52 8.25
C SER A 673 -18.39 -9.74 7.60
N SER A 674 -18.79 -8.60 8.15
CA SER A 674 -19.94 -7.81 7.67
C SER A 674 -19.58 -6.58 6.83
N CYS A 675 -18.35 -6.06 6.96
CA CYS A 675 -17.91 -4.84 6.27
C CYS A 675 -18.01 -4.96 4.73
N GLU A 676 -17.57 -6.08 4.17
CA GLU A 676 -17.73 -6.38 2.74
C GLU A 676 -19.21 -6.42 2.31
N THR A 677 -20.07 -7.01 3.15
CA THR A 677 -21.51 -7.10 2.90
C THR A 677 -22.16 -5.71 2.87
N LEU A 678 -21.71 -4.77 3.72
CA LEU A 678 -22.21 -3.40 3.68
C LEU A 678 -21.86 -2.70 2.36
N VAL A 679 -20.58 -2.75 1.94
CA VAL A 679 -20.16 -2.11 0.68
C VAL A 679 -20.85 -2.77 -0.52
N HIS A 680 -20.98 -4.09 -0.51
CA HIS A 680 -21.71 -4.83 -1.52
C HIS A 680 -23.16 -4.36 -1.66
N ASN A 681 -23.91 -4.26 -0.55
CA ASN A 681 -25.32 -3.84 -0.59
C ASN A 681 -25.49 -2.39 -1.03
N ILE A 682 -24.62 -1.47 -0.59
CA ILE A 682 -24.61 -0.09 -1.09
C ILE A 682 -24.48 -0.06 -2.61
N ARG A 683 -23.55 -0.87 -3.17
CA ARG A 683 -23.34 -0.97 -4.62
C ARG A 683 -24.50 -1.59 -5.37
N GLN A 684 -25.22 -2.55 -4.77
CA GLN A 684 -26.40 -3.15 -5.39
C GLN A 684 -27.58 -2.18 -5.44
N ILE A 685 -27.82 -1.45 -4.34
CA ILE A 685 -28.95 -0.52 -4.23
C ILE A 685 -28.69 0.73 -5.06
N ALA A 686 -27.51 1.35 -4.91
CA ALA A 686 -27.14 2.60 -5.57
C ALA A 686 -25.92 2.42 -6.51
N PRO A 687 -26.10 1.77 -7.68
CA PRO A 687 -24.99 1.38 -8.56
C PRO A 687 -24.25 2.57 -9.20
N LYS A 688 -24.86 3.77 -9.21
CA LYS A 688 -24.26 5.01 -9.73
C LYS A 688 -23.58 5.86 -8.66
N ALA A 689 -23.71 5.50 -7.38
CA ALA A 689 -23.14 6.28 -6.30
C ALA A 689 -21.61 6.14 -6.25
N ARG A 690 -20.92 7.25 -6.01
CA ARG A 690 -19.57 7.19 -5.44
C ARG A 690 -19.69 6.71 -4.00
N VAL A 691 -18.88 5.73 -3.62
CA VAL A 691 -18.83 5.23 -2.23
C VAL A 691 -17.52 5.68 -1.62
N ALA A 692 -17.58 6.46 -0.55
CA ALA A 692 -16.41 6.90 0.20
C ALA A 692 -16.51 6.45 1.66
N TRP A 693 -15.43 5.89 2.19
CA TRP A 693 -15.34 5.49 3.58
C TRP A 693 -14.35 6.39 4.32
N VAL A 694 -14.85 7.13 5.31
CA VAL A 694 -14.09 8.02 6.18
C VAL A 694 -13.78 7.27 7.47
N TYR A 695 -12.50 7.12 7.82
CA TYR A 695 -12.15 6.35 9.01
C TYR A 695 -10.88 6.84 9.70
N GLY A 696 -10.87 6.66 11.03
CA GLY A 696 -9.65 6.60 11.81
C GLY A 696 -9.50 7.68 12.87
N TRP A 697 -10.56 8.37 13.30
CA TRP A 697 -10.42 9.31 14.41
C TRP A 697 -9.87 8.59 15.64
N TYR A 698 -10.40 7.41 15.96
CA TYR A 698 -9.82 6.47 16.92
C TYR A 698 -9.29 5.24 16.19
N VAL A 699 -8.12 5.37 15.56
CA VAL A 699 -7.59 4.35 14.65
C VAL A 699 -7.28 3.01 15.33
N ASN A 700 -7.79 1.94 14.72
CA ASN A 700 -7.38 0.56 14.91
C ASN A 700 -6.90 -0.04 13.58
N SER A 701 -5.74 -0.70 13.57
CA SER A 701 -5.09 -1.23 12.37
C SER A 701 -5.84 -2.40 11.71
N GLU A 702 -6.51 -3.24 12.50
CA GLU A 702 -7.31 -4.36 11.99
C GLU A 702 -8.58 -3.85 11.29
N VAL A 703 -9.28 -2.90 11.92
CA VAL A 703 -10.47 -2.24 11.34
C VAL A 703 -10.09 -1.47 10.08
N ARG A 704 -8.97 -0.72 10.11
CA ARG A 704 -8.40 -0.04 8.93
C ARG A 704 -8.23 -1.00 7.76
N THR A 705 -7.53 -2.11 8.00
CA THR A 705 -7.22 -3.11 6.97
C THR A 705 -8.50 -3.75 6.42
N THR A 706 -9.48 -4.01 7.30
CA THR A 706 -10.78 -4.57 6.93
C THR A 706 -11.52 -3.66 5.95
N ILE A 707 -11.61 -2.36 6.26
CA ILE A 707 -12.28 -1.36 5.40
C ILE A 707 -11.56 -1.27 4.04
N GLN A 708 -10.23 -1.17 4.06
CA GLN A 708 -9.44 -1.08 2.82
C GLN A 708 -9.63 -2.30 1.92
N ASN A 709 -9.70 -3.50 2.49
CA ASN A 709 -9.98 -4.73 1.75
C ASN A 709 -11.40 -4.73 1.16
N ALA A 710 -12.41 -4.32 1.93
CA ALA A 710 -13.78 -4.25 1.43
C ALA A 710 -13.93 -3.28 0.25
N LEU A 711 -13.31 -2.10 0.35
CA LEU A 711 -13.30 -1.12 -0.74
C LEU A 711 -12.49 -1.60 -1.95
N LYS A 712 -11.41 -2.36 -1.75
CA LYS A 712 -10.66 -2.98 -2.84
C LYS A 712 -11.50 -4.00 -3.61
N SER A 713 -12.33 -4.77 -2.92
CA SER A 713 -13.20 -5.79 -3.53
C SER A 713 -14.39 -5.20 -4.30
N TYR A 714 -15.00 -4.12 -3.81
CA TYR A 714 -16.25 -3.58 -4.37
C TYR A 714 -16.14 -2.17 -4.97
N GLY A 715 -14.93 -1.61 -4.97
CA GLY A 715 -14.64 -0.26 -5.42
C GLY A 715 -15.14 0.81 -4.46
N GLY A 716 -14.30 1.79 -4.16
CA GLY A 716 -14.66 2.96 -3.37
C GLY A 716 -13.42 3.73 -2.92
N ILE A 717 -13.65 4.87 -2.29
CA ILE A 717 -12.59 5.80 -1.90
C ILE A 717 -12.36 5.65 -0.40
N TYR A 718 -11.13 5.30 0.00
CA TYR A 718 -10.73 5.29 1.40
C TYR A 718 -10.19 6.66 1.80
N ILE A 719 -10.77 7.27 2.83
CA ILE A 719 -10.41 8.60 3.33
C ILE A 719 -9.98 8.45 4.78
N GLU A 720 -8.66 8.55 5.01
CA GLU A 720 -8.09 8.44 6.36
C GLU A 720 -8.09 9.80 7.08
N ILE A 721 -8.48 9.80 8.36
CA ILE A 721 -8.54 11.01 9.21
C ILE A 721 -7.77 10.86 10.53
N ASN A 722 -6.96 9.82 10.69
CA ASN A 722 -6.27 9.53 11.96
C ASN A 722 -5.21 10.58 12.35
N ASP A 723 -4.52 11.13 11.36
CA ASP A 723 -3.55 12.21 11.52
C ASP A 723 -4.20 13.50 12.02
N LEU A 724 -5.51 13.66 11.82
CA LEU A 724 -6.28 14.81 12.28
C LEU A 724 -6.61 14.73 13.78
N ASN A 725 -6.52 13.58 14.43
CA ASN A 725 -6.79 13.47 15.85
C ASN A 725 -5.61 14.01 16.70
N THR A 726 -5.53 15.33 16.78
CA THR A 726 -4.55 16.08 17.57
C THR A 726 -5.25 16.88 18.66
N LYS A 727 -4.54 17.23 19.73
CA LYS A 727 -5.11 18.03 20.83
C LYS A 727 -5.71 19.36 20.37
N ALA A 728 -5.16 19.98 19.32
CA ALA A 728 -5.68 21.23 18.76
C ALA A 728 -6.97 21.06 17.94
N ASN A 729 -7.25 19.84 17.46
CA ASN A 729 -8.44 19.53 16.67
C ASN A 729 -9.55 18.87 17.51
N GLN A 730 -9.25 18.45 18.74
CA GLN A 730 -10.23 17.94 19.72
C GLN A 730 -11.04 19.10 20.31
N SER A 731 -12.21 18.78 20.87
CA SER A 731 -12.96 19.69 21.73
C SER A 731 -12.32 19.76 23.13
N GLU A 732 -12.97 20.48 24.04
CA GLU A 732 -12.52 20.65 25.42
C GLU A 732 -13.71 20.48 26.38
N ILE A 733 -13.41 20.03 27.61
CA ILE A 733 -14.40 20.04 28.69
C ILE A 733 -14.75 21.50 28.97
N GLY A 734 -16.05 21.79 29.09
CA GLY A 734 -16.56 23.15 29.25
C GLY A 734 -17.00 23.83 27.95
N THR A 735 -16.77 23.21 26.78
CA THR A 735 -17.35 23.68 25.52
C THR A 735 -18.87 23.75 25.63
N VAL A 736 -19.44 24.86 25.14
CA VAL A 736 -20.89 25.06 25.06
C VAL A 736 -21.37 24.71 23.65
N ILE A 737 -22.38 23.84 23.57
CA ILE A 737 -22.99 23.35 22.33
C ILE A 737 -24.40 23.91 22.23
N THR A 738 -24.72 24.52 21.09
CA THR A 738 -26.03 25.10 20.78
C THR A 738 -26.83 24.18 19.86
N HIS A 739 -28.05 23.88 20.26
CA HIS A 739 -28.98 22.98 19.58
C HIS A 739 -30.14 23.76 18.96
N ASP A 740 -30.77 23.20 17.93
CA ASP A 740 -31.99 23.76 17.32
C ASP A 740 -33.26 23.44 18.13
N SER A 741 -33.17 22.49 19.06
CA SER A 741 -34.26 22.05 19.92
C SER A 741 -33.88 22.17 21.40
N VAL A 742 -34.88 22.40 22.25
CA VAL A 742 -34.67 22.51 23.69
C VAL A 742 -34.17 21.17 24.25
N LYS A 743 -33.01 21.20 24.91
CA LYS A 743 -32.40 20.08 25.61
C LYS A 743 -32.50 20.28 27.12
N SER A 744 -32.36 19.19 27.85
CA SER A 744 -32.23 19.19 29.31
C SER A 744 -30.87 18.63 29.70
N GLN A 745 -30.16 19.29 30.61
CA GLN A 745 -28.92 18.78 31.17
C GLN A 745 -28.86 19.01 32.68
N ASN A 746 -28.23 18.06 33.37
CA ASN A 746 -27.97 18.11 34.81
C ASN A 746 -26.46 18.13 35.03
N LEU A 747 -25.98 18.98 35.92
CA LEU A 747 -24.56 19.12 36.23
C LEU A 747 -24.34 19.33 37.72
N VAL A 748 -23.38 18.61 38.29
CA VAL A 748 -22.86 18.89 39.64
C VAL A 748 -21.83 20.02 39.52
N TYR A 749 -22.00 21.07 40.31
CA TYR A 749 -21.18 22.28 40.25
C TYR A 749 -20.34 22.48 41.53
N ASP A 750 -19.19 23.14 41.39
CA ASP A 750 -18.43 23.69 42.50
C ASP A 750 -19.07 25.02 42.95
N THR A 751 -19.29 25.90 41.97
CA THR A 751 -19.92 27.22 42.13
C THR A 751 -20.93 27.46 41.02
N LEU A 752 -22.10 27.98 41.39
CA LEU A 752 -23.13 28.45 40.46
C LEU A 752 -23.36 29.95 40.67
N GLU A 753 -23.15 30.74 39.62
CA GLU A 753 -23.45 32.17 39.58
C GLU A 753 -24.62 32.44 38.63
N ILE A 754 -25.68 33.05 39.15
CA ILE A 754 -26.86 33.44 38.38
C ILE A 754 -26.63 34.87 37.88
N ILE A 755 -26.25 35.01 36.60
CA ILE A 755 -26.00 36.32 35.97
C ILE A 755 -27.34 37.02 35.70
N SER A 756 -28.33 36.29 35.20
CA SER A 756 -29.70 36.77 34.99
C SER A 756 -30.69 35.60 35.04
N ALA A 757 -31.99 35.90 34.88
CA ALA A 757 -33.03 34.86 34.83
C ALA A 757 -32.84 33.85 33.69
N THR A 758 -32.07 34.19 32.66
CA THR A 758 -31.82 33.37 31.46
C THR A 758 -30.35 33.07 31.22
N GLN A 759 -29.46 33.40 32.17
CA GLN A 759 -28.02 33.21 31.98
C GLN A 759 -27.35 32.72 33.25
N LEU A 760 -26.62 31.61 33.13
CA LEU A 760 -25.91 30.96 34.23
C LEU A 760 -24.43 30.88 33.94
N LYS A 761 -23.61 31.04 34.98
CA LYS A 761 -22.19 30.72 34.96
C LYS A 761 -21.93 29.57 35.93
N ILE A 762 -21.44 28.47 35.40
CA ILE A 762 -21.28 27.22 36.13
C ILE A 762 -19.79 26.88 36.18
N THR A 763 -19.25 26.82 37.40
CA THR A 763 -17.92 26.29 37.67
C THR A 763 -18.07 24.86 38.15
N PHE A 764 -17.36 23.91 37.54
CA PHE A 764 -17.47 22.49 37.85
C PHE A 764 -16.12 21.78 37.69
N THR A 765 -15.95 20.65 38.38
CA THR A 765 -14.71 19.87 38.34
C THR A 765 -14.93 18.54 37.62
N VAL A 766 -14.05 18.23 36.67
CA VAL A 766 -13.97 16.91 36.01
C VAL A 766 -12.54 16.39 36.16
N GLU A 767 -12.39 15.16 36.64
CA GLU A 767 -11.09 14.49 36.85
C GLU A 767 -10.06 15.34 37.64
N GLY A 768 -10.54 16.14 38.60
CA GLY A 768 -9.69 16.97 39.47
C GLY A 768 -9.24 18.31 38.85
N LYS A 769 -9.68 18.63 37.63
CA LYS A 769 -9.48 19.95 37.01
C LYS A 769 -10.79 20.74 36.99
N GLN A 770 -10.70 22.02 37.30
CA GLN A 770 -11.86 22.94 37.32
C GLN A 770 -12.06 23.59 35.94
N TYR A 771 -13.32 23.73 35.57
CA TYR A 771 -13.81 24.31 34.31
C TYR A 771 -14.91 25.33 34.60
N ILE A 772 -15.09 26.28 33.70
CA ILE A 772 -16.08 27.35 33.80
C ILE A 772 -16.80 27.46 32.46
N SER A 773 -18.12 27.43 32.47
CA SER A 773 -18.96 27.63 31.28
C SER A 773 -20.05 28.65 31.58
N GLU A 774 -20.34 29.51 30.61
CA GLU A 774 -21.45 30.46 30.66
C GLU A 774 -22.50 30.02 29.63
N ILE A 775 -23.75 29.86 30.05
CA ILE A 775 -24.83 29.33 29.22
C ILE A 775 -26.11 30.17 29.28
N THR A 776 -26.85 30.15 28.18
CA THR A 776 -28.20 30.68 28.05
C THR A 776 -29.23 29.59 28.32
N VAL A 777 -30.19 29.86 29.20
CA VAL A 777 -31.21 28.90 29.62
C VAL A 777 -32.62 29.47 29.48
N ASN A 778 -33.59 28.61 29.16
CA ASN A 778 -35.00 28.95 29.20
C ASN A 778 -35.53 28.89 30.64
N SER A 779 -35.07 27.87 31.39
CA SER A 779 -35.39 27.69 32.80
C SER A 779 -34.32 26.81 33.46
N TYR A 780 -34.20 26.91 34.80
CA TYR A 780 -33.32 26.06 35.57
C TYR A 780 -33.90 25.75 36.96
N GLN A 781 -33.41 24.67 37.56
CA GLN A 781 -33.67 24.26 38.93
C GLN A 781 -32.32 24.03 39.61
N ASP A 782 -32.05 24.77 40.68
CA ASP A 782 -30.88 24.57 41.53
C ASP A 782 -31.27 23.79 42.79
N SER A 783 -30.56 22.70 43.04
CA SER A 783 -30.56 21.98 44.31
C SER A 783 -29.26 22.30 45.05
N SER A 784 -29.28 23.40 45.80
CA SER A 784 -28.07 23.89 46.49
C SER A 784 -27.53 22.91 47.53
N SER A 785 -28.37 22.00 48.07
CA SER A 785 -27.97 20.94 49.00
C SER A 785 -27.15 19.84 48.35
N SER A 786 -27.45 19.48 47.10
CA SER A 786 -26.70 18.47 46.34
C SER A 786 -25.68 19.08 45.38
N LYS A 787 -25.59 20.43 45.35
CA LYS A 787 -24.75 21.18 44.40
C LYS A 787 -25.02 20.76 42.96
N THR A 788 -26.29 20.58 42.63
CA THR A 788 -26.71 20.13 41.30
C THR A 788 -27.61 21.18 40.67
N VAL A 789 -27.30 21.56 39.43
CA VAL A 789 -28.15 22.41 38.61
C VAL A 789 -28.69 21.61 37.44
N SER A 790 -29.99 21.72 37.21
CA SER A 790 -30.70 21.16 36.07
C SER A 790 -31.23 22.31 35.25
N TRP A 791 -31.01 22.34 33.94
CA TRP A 791 -31.56 23.40 33.08
C TRP A 791 -32.21 22.84 31.83
N GLN A 792 -33.13 23.64 31.30
CA GLN A 792 -33.70 23.46 29.97
C GLN A 792 -33.33 24.68 29.13
N GLY A 793 -32.80 24.45 27.94
CA GLY A 793 -32.37 25.51 27.04
C GLY A 793 -31.89 24.95 25.72
N TYR A 794 -31.38 25.83 24.86
CA TYR A 794 -30.76 25.43 23.60
C TYR A 794 -29.27 25.10 23.78
N GLU A 795 -28.68 25.38 24.95
CA GLU A 795 -27.27 25.18 25.20
C GLU A 795 -27.01 24.03 26.18
N THR A 796 -26.02 23.19 25.86
CA THR A 796 -25.47 22.14 26.75
C THR A 796 -23.96 22.29 26.89
N ILE A 797 -23.37 21.66 27.90
CA ILE A 797 -21.94 21.72 28.20
C ILE A 797 -21.30 20.33 28.01
N THR A 798 -20.14 20.28 27.39
CA THR A 798 -19.30 19.07 27.32
C THR A 798 -18.65 18.81 28.69
N VAL A 799 -19.04 17.71 29.35
CA VAL A 799 -18.69 17.42 30.76
C VAL A 799 -17.92 16.11 30.97
N SER A 800 -17.49 15.43 29.90
CA SER A 800 -16.66 14.22 30.01
C SER A 800 -15.44 14.29 29.10
N ALA A 801 -14.32 13.72 29.56
CA ALA A 801 -13.08 13.68 28.78
C ALA A 801 -13.21 12.83 27.50
N GLY A 802 -14.02 11.77 27.54
CA GLY A 802 -14.32 10.94 26.37
C GLY A 802 -15.05 11.72 25.29
N VAL A 803 -16.09 12.47 25.65
CA VAL A 803 -16.78 13.36 24.71
C VAL A 803 -15.81 14.42 24.20
N ALA A 804 -15.14 15.18 25.08
CA ALA A 804 -14.19 16.22 24.69
C ALA A 804 -13.06 15.76 23.73
N SER A 805 -12.74 14.47 23.68
CA SER A 805 -11.77 13.92 22.74
C SER A 805 -12.29 13.77 21.29
N HIS A 806 -13.57 14.04 21.04
CA HIS A 806 -14.17 14.13 19.71
C HIS A 806 -13.65 15.39 18.98
N PRO A 807 -13.86 15.50 17.66
CA PRO A 807 -13.48 16.71 16.93
C PRO A 807 -14.22 17.93 17.49
N GLY A 808 -13.49 19.01 17.78
CA GLY A 808 -14.08 20.34 17.94
C GLY A 808 -14.32 20.98 16.57
N ASN A 809 -14.75 22.25 16.52
CA ASN A 809 -15.02 22.96 15.27
C ASN A 809 -13.88 22.88 14.25
N LEU A 810 -12.62 23.11 14.68
CA LEU A 810 -11.46 23.00 13.80
C LEU A 810 -11.21 21.56 13.33
N GLY A 811 -11.48 20.57 14.19
CA GLY A 811 -11.39 19.16 13.82
C GLY A 811 -12.41 18.78 12.76
N PHE A 812 -13.66 19.19 12.93
CA PHE A 812 -14.72 18.98 11.95
C PHE A 812 -14.46 19.69 10.63
N GLU A 813 -13.96 20.93 10.67
CA GLU A 813 -13.53 21.65 9.46
C GLU A 813 -12.45 20.87 8.69
N LYS A 814 -11.44 20.34 9.39
CA LYS A 814 -10.37 19.55 8.75
C LYS A 814 -10.87 18.20 8.23
N ILE A 815 -11.80 17.55 8.92
CA ILE A 815 -12.44 16.32 8.44
C ILE A 815 -13.22 16.63 7.15
N ALA A 816 -14.00 17.71 7.12
CA ALA A 816 -14.72 18.14 5.93
C ALA A 816 -13.77 18.41 4.76
N GLN A 817 -12.69 19.16 4.98
CA GLN A 817 -11.65 19.43 3.97
C GLN A 817 -11.05 18.12 3.43
N ARG A 818 -10.68 17.18 4.30
CA ARG A 818 -10.12 15.88 3.91
C ARG A 818 -11.09 15.08 3.05
N ILE A 819 -12.39 15.12 3.37
CA ILE A 819 -13.43 14.45 2.58
C ILE A 819 -13.61 15.12 1.22
N ILE A 820 -13.68 16.45 1.17
CA ILE A 820 -13.79 17.24 -0.07
C ILE A 820 -12.60 16.94 -0.99
N GLU A 821 -11.38 16.98 -0.46
CA GLU A 821 -10.15 16.64 -1.19
C GLU A 821 -10.17 15.19 -1.70
N GLY A 822 -10.55 14.23 -0.85
CA GLY A 822 -10.65 12.82 -1.21
C GLY A 822 -11.69 12.54 -2.30
N LEU A 823 -12.77 13.33 -2.34
CA LEU A 823 -13.82 13.26 -3.36
C LEU A 823 -13.56 14.16 -4.58
N LYS A 824 -12.48 14.97 -4.56
CA LYS A 824 -12.10 15.95 -5.58
C LYS A 824 -13.19 17.00 -5.86
N MET A 825 -13.95 17.36 -4.83
CA MET A 825 -14.95 18.42 -4.88
C MET A 825 -14.32 19.80 -4.69
#